data_AF-A0A9P1DFZ4-F1
#
_entry.id   AF-A0A9P1DFZ4-F1
#
_cell.length_a   1.000
_cell.length_b   1.000
_cell.length_c   1.000
_cell.angle_alpha   90.00
_cell.angle_beta   90.00
_cell.angle_gamma   90.00
#
_symmetry.space_group_name_H-M   'P 1'
#
loop_
_entity.id
_entity.type
_entity.pdbx_description
1 polymer ?
#
loop_
_entity_poly.entity_id
_entity_poly.type
_entity_poly.pdbx_seq_one_letter_code
_entity_poly.pdbx_strand_id
1 'polypeptide(L)'
;MNVEDVKNEVLKEEDMVKSEEGSQEDLGLKTVQPGPRTAGITDRNLLKQTLLEIFASNCEKAGGPVQFLEQSLNRERLDEVLLKMCPWMDSIDYVQPSLLGKREKALVHITMLSHEVAASTKGYPFGSVCCELAEEFLVHGFLTEAQPLLLWTTPADREASQQSFKVRYVKGMARCSTLLLLLAIIVEEDVDLAEMFPDLFHSIQMIHVLFESHADLASVAIANAHASNRGRIRAPHDIMTWVCKLKKLEAGGSYQPSEVLERFNAKATGKASVTGNKRMAALNLLQAPCKTGVTNMLDLLSKVGSKRVWWNEDSFCNKKLMPGFAPRTTKPDWQNVLNVTETSFNAWVDSLNQQQLNKSPAARRPLDKSRLEEHSALSAFWCWAKEQALGHALSKEDLQPVHTKFLNGDIALQLDLQSLLHERKKAISFLDVKCLRELNQKKVTCTDLALVGQAKSEIEAGKFEAMEFQLLREKLKNDIAATQMYRSKLECHETLLYHAKVEHTRKRRLQALDAVEELFKGAVAKFSFTSTVEHALNGLLQLKKEYRVDRLPILLMVNWASPSTIRDEQMQLQVQVLQQILGQEDFEPMGLVVMPVWERAKGSLYKSETLLLKSLSEKEINMDEKASLSFEERADPRDRRPLEYPLRLAFPMRTSSAQQASPWQRCSLFQNNRTSSRAKMMLTKDMRLPESEEDLPSTDLEQRVSMAERYSQLGESAAGALLASTLGSLPAGHPCCVLLDASPKSGEFARTVLKSPESSTAWHYVALAPENQLDWAQQDLKDFAMELYLMRSLKIKAMEPLPETLAADETPQVLVPKLAIGIVDGVNLVLPPDLVGKWAASSFKDEWAQMQEDMESQLPPRHDLSSMPKAKRQRVDSAPQAEGQPVTVKAISGLDATKMMVQASGVGKLKGLTFQLYPSNVLVLLNPTASDVAVTGHLTSWHKGRWWTPKEAGEGFDPALDLVWKFTSSSDILILDGMSLTLHQALEDMKKTKPEKVLLRYHILKDNPQGCHGPGDFDIELKHEVGWRAERATVEGDAKKQNPATLAALVPADAWDLNAIQILWTSRWAKQGLTGIKPMVWLKGSVVIPPEHYVQLTVSTE
;
A
#
# COMPACT_ATOMS: atom_id res chain seq x y z
N MET A 1 39.20 -0.27 66.80
CA MET A 1 38.43 -0.89 65.70
C MET A 1 39.45 -1.63 64.85
N ASN A 2 39.37 -2.97 64.89
CA ASN A 2 40.31 -4.02 64.45
C ASN A 2 40.84 -3.83 63.02
N VAL A 3 42.05 -4.21 62.59
CA VAL A 3 43.01 -5.30 62.93
C VAL A 3 42.46 -6.71 62.67
N GLU A 4 42.28 -7.02 61.39
CA GLU A 4 42.11 -8.33 60.72
C GLU A 4 41.94 -7.93 59.24
N ASP A 5 42.91 -7.99 58.33
CA ASP A 5 43.31 -9.23 57.65
C ASP A 5 44.65 -9.06 56.88
N VAL A 6 45.65 -8.48 57.53
CA VAL A 6 47.07 -8.73 57.18
C VAL A 6 47.55 -9.87 58.07
N LYS A 7 47.30 -11.11 57.64
CA LYS A 7 48.01 -12.34 58.07
C LYS A 7 47.39 -13.54 57.37
N ASN A 8 48.01 -13.96 56.26
CA ASN A 8 48.44 -15.34 56.01
C ASN A 8 48.95 -15.48 54.57
N GLU A 9 49.92 -14.63 54.21
CA GLU A 9 51.06 -15.12 53.44
C GLU A 9 52.05 -15.72 54.45
N VAL A 10 52.88 -16.66 53.98
CA VAL A 10 54.09 -17.25 54.60
C VAL A 10 53.93 -18.71 55.04
N LEU A 11 54.36 -19.58 54.10
CA LEU A 11 55.06 -20.87 54.26
C LEU A 11 54.25 -22.17 54.42
N LYS A 12 54.19 -22.93 53.32
CA LYS A 12 54.91 -24.21 53.09
C LYS A 12 54.31 -24.87 51.84
N GLU A 13 55.01 -24.93 50.71
CA GLU A 13 56.06 -25.91 50.37
C GLU A 13 55.62 -27.37 50.55
N GLU A 14 55.82 -28.14 49.48
CA GLU A 14 55.77 -29.61 49.34
C GLU A 14 54.47 -30.27 48.83
N ASP A 15 54.45 -30.43 47.50
CA ASP A 15 54.32 -31.71 46.79
C ASP A 15 53.26 -32.73 47.23
N MET A 16 52.27 -32.95 46.35
CA MET A 16 51.91 -34.32 45.92
C MET A 16 51.09 -34.35 44.61
N VAL A 17 51.82 -34.45 43.49
CA VAL A 17 51.70 -35.51 42.45
C VAL A 17 50.36 -35.74 41.70
N LYS A 18 50.38 -35.29 40.42
CA LYS A 18 49.93 -35.90 39.14
C LYS A 18 48.42 -36.11 38.85
N SER A 19 47.97 -35.49 37.75
CA SER A 19 47.79 -36.18 36.45
C SER A 19 47.65 -35.19 35.29
N GLU A 20 48.34 -35.52 34.20
CA GLU A 20 48.50 -34.80 32.93
C GLU A 20 47.19 -34.64 32.16
N GLU A 21 46.99 -33.50 31.49
CA GLU A 21 46.75 -33.36 30.04
C GLU A 21 46.46 -31.88 29.67
N GLY A 22 46.99 -31.46 28.52
CA GLY A 22 47.43 -30.09 28.23
C GLY A 22 46.35 -29.03 28.03
N SER A 23 46.62 -27.85 28.58
CA SER A 23 45.89 -26.60 28.33
C SER A 23 46.33 -25.97 27.00
N GLN A 24 45.47 -26.02 25.99
CA GLN A 24 45.47 -25.09 24.86
C GLN A 24 44.79 -23.79 25.33
N GLU A 25 45.56 -22.70 25.39
CA GLU A 25 45.05 -21.36 25.69
C GLU A 25 44.19 -20.84 24.52
N ASP A 26 42.98 -20.44 24.87
CA ASP A 26 41.88 -20.00 24.03
C ASP A 26 42.16 -18.60 23.41
N LEU A 27 42.34 -18.54 22.08
CA LEU A 27 42.70 -17.34 21.30
C LEU A 27 41.47 -16.59 20.72
N GLY A 28 40.34 -16.55 21.44
CA GLY A 28 39.07 -16.00 20.94
C GLY A 28 39.07 -14.49 20.62
N LEU A 29 38.79 -14.13 19.36
CA LEU A 29 38.15 -12.88 18.95
C LEU A 29 36.64 -13.08 19.14
N LYS A 30 35.99 -12.31 20.01
CA LYS A 30 34.54 -12.47 20.25
C LYS A 30 33.72 -11.89 19.10
N THR A 31 33.18 -12.76 18.26
CA THR A 31 31.78 -12.68 17.79
C THR A 31 31.18 -14.09 17.85
N VAL A 32 29.96 -14.21 18.36
CA VAL A 32 29.22 -15.49 18.44
C VAL A 32 28.86 -15.92 17.01
N GLN A 33 29.59 -16.87 16.42
CA GLN A 33 29.33 -17.49 15.10
C GLN A 33 29.92 -18.92 15.03
N PRO A 34 29.43 -19.79 14.12
CA PRO A 34 29.81 -21.21 14.01
C PRO A 34 31.31 -21.37 13.69
N GLY A 35 31.89 -22.57 13.93
CA GLY A 35 33.33 -22.84 13.73
C GLY A 35 33.89 -22.48 12.35
N PRO A 36 35.22 -22.56 12.15
CA PRO A 36 35.90 -22.09 10.94
C PRO A 36 35.24 -22.65 9.68
N ARG A 37 34.92 -21.77 8.71
CA ARG A 37 34.26 -22.18 7.46
C ARG A 37 35.17 -23.00 6.55
N THR A 38 36.47 -22.92 6.81
CA THR A 38 37.54 -23.70 6.15
C THR A 38 37.81 -25.05 6.80
N ALA A 39 37.19 -25.36 7.95
CA ALA A 39 37.48 -26.57 8.71
C ALA A 39 37.26 -27.84 7.88
N GLY A 40 38.30 -28.68 7.76
CA GLY A 40 38.26 -29.94 7.02
C GLY A 40 38.46 -29.82 5.50
N ILE A 41 38.69 -28.62 4.95
CA ILE A 41 39.01 -28.45 3.53
C ILE A 41 40.49 -28.72 3.29
N THR A 42 40.81 -29.86 2.66
CA THR A 42 42.19 -30.22 2.27
C THR A 42 42.52 -29.89 0.81
N ASP A 43 41.51 -29.62 -0.03
CA ASP A 43 41.71 -29.24 -1.43
C ASP A 43 42.09 -27.75 -1.52
N ARG A 44 43.28 -27.47 -2.08
CA ARG A 44 43.83 -26.11 -2.19
C ARG A 44 42.97 -25.18 -3.07
N ASN A 45 42.31 -25.70 -4.11
CA ASN A 45 41.46 -24.88 -4.99
C ASN A 45 40.14 -24.53 -4.31
N LEU A 46 39.54 -25.49 -3.62
CA LEU A 46 38.33 -25.26 -2.83
C LEU A 46 38.63 -24.28 -1.69
N LEU A 47 39.74 -24.46 -0.96
CA LEU A 47 40.16 -23.54 0.10
C LEU A 47 40.40 -22.12 -0.43
N LYS A 48 41.10 -21.99 -1.57
CA LYS A 48 41.27 -20.70 -2.25
C LYS A 48 39.92 -20.04 -2.53
N GLN A 49 38.97 -20.79 -3.09
CA GLN A 49 37.65 -20.26 -3.42
C GLN A 49 36.89 -19.81 -2.17
N THR A 50 36.90 -20.61 -1.11
CA THR A 50 36.27 -20.27 0.18
C THR A 50 36.88 -19.01 0.80
N LEU A 51 38.21 -18.87 0.81
CA LEU A 51 38.89 -17.68 1.31
C LEU A 51 38.52 -16.43 0.49
N LEU A 52 38.40 -16.55 -0.84
CA LEU A 52 37.97 -15.45 -1.70
C LEU A 52 36.50 -15.06 -1.47
N GLU A 53 35.62 -16.02 -1.21
CA GLU A 53 34.22 -15.77 -0.86
C GLU A 53 34.10 -15.05 0.49
N ILE A 54 34.87 -15.46 1.50
CA ILE A 54 34.95 -14.77 2.80
C ILE A 54 35.50 -13.35 2.63
N PHE A 55 36.60 -13.20 1.88
CA PHE A 55 37.21 -11.90 1.59
C PHE A 55 36.21 -10.96 0.89
N ALA A 56 35.50 -11.45 -0.12
CA ALA A 56 34.50 -10.69 -0.85
C ALA A 56 33.32 -10.31 0.06
N SER A 57 32.84 -11.23 0.90
CA SER A 57 31.77 -10.97 1.86
C SER A 57 32.17 -9.90 2.89
N ASN A 58 33.39 -9.96 3.42
CA ASN A 58 33.90 -8.98 4.37
C ASN A 58 34.07 -7.59 3.71
N CYS A 59 34.57 -7.54 2.49
CA CYS A 59 34.65 -6.30 1.71
C CYS A 59 33.26 -5.72 1.42
N GLU A 60 32.27 -6.56 1.12
CA GLU A 60 30.89 -6.11 0.86
C GLU A 60 30.24 -5.53 2.12
N LYS A 61 30.43 -6.18 3.28
CA LYS A 61 29.89 -5.73 4.57
C LYS A 61 30.52 -4.41 5.04
N ALA A 62 31.85 -4.30 4.99
CA ALA A 62 32.58 -3.15 5.55
C ALA A 62 32.86 -2.02 4.53
N GLY A 63 32.69 -2.27 3.23
CA GLY A 63 32.98 -1.30 2.17
C GLY A 63 34.43 -1.34 1.64
N GLY A 64 35.19 -2.37 2.00
CA GLY A 64 36.55 -2.61 1.48
C GLY A 64 37.55 -3.01 2.58
N PRO A 65 38.80 -3.37 2.20
CA PRO A 65 39.79 -3.89 3.15
C PRO A 65 40.19 -2.90 4.22
N VAL A 66 40.40 -1.62 3.87
CA VAL A 66 40.81 -0.60 4.83
C VAL A 66 39.73 -0.37 5.87
N GLN A 67 38.48 -0.21 5.43
CA GLN A 67 37.36 0.03 6.33
C GLN A 67 37.09 -1.17 7.24
N PHE A 68 37.24 -2.40 6.73
CA PHE A 68 37.15 -3.59 7.57
C PHE A 68 38.23 -3.59 8.66
N LEU A 69 39.49 -3.32 8.29
CA LEU A 69 40.61 -3.27 9.22
C LEU A 69 40.43 -2.19 10.29
N GLU A 70 39.89 -1.02 9.92
CA GLU A 70 39.59 0.08 10.87
C GLU A 70 38.42 -0.24 11.82
N GLN A 71 37.39 -0.96 11.34
CA GLN A 71 36.17 -1.23 12.11
C GLN A 71 36.27 -2.48 13.01
N SER A 72 37.01 -3.51 12.56
CA SER A 72 36.86 -4.87 13.08
C SER A 72 38.09 -5.41 13.80
N LEU A 73 39.26 -4.78 13.66
CA LEU A 73 40.54 -5.31 14.16
C LEU A 73 41.25 -4.33 15.09
N ASN A 74 41.58 -4.79 16.30
CA ASN A 74 42.57 -4.11 17.13
C ASN A 74 43.94 -4.26 16.46
N ARG A 75 44.53 -3.14 16.05
CA ARG A 75 45.80 -3.13 15.31
C ARG A 75 46.96 -3.78 16.08
N GLU A 76 47.00 -3.61 17.40
CA GLU A 76 48.05 -4.22 18.23
C GLU A 76 47.99 -5.74 18.16
N ARG A 77 46.79 -6.32 18.28
CA ARG A 77 46.55 -7.75 18.17
C ARG A 77 46.88 -8.30 16.78
N LEU A 78 46.56 -7.56 15.71
CA LEU A 78 46.93 -7.94 14.35
C LEU A 78 48.45 -7.97 14.18
N ASP A 79 49.16 -6.97 14.68
CA ASP A 79 50.62 -6.94 14.60
C ASP A 79 51.26 -8.09 15.42
N GLU A 80 50.72 -8.44 16.59
CA GLU A 80 51.15 -9.63 17.37
C GLU A 80 50.98 -10.94 16.58
N VAL A 81 49.82 -11.14 15.97
CA VAL A 81 49.52 -12.31 15.14
C VAL A 81 50.45 -12.38 13.94
N LEU A 82 50.64 -11.26 13.24
CA LEU A 82 51.52 -11.20 12.08
C LEU A 82 52.98 -11.47 12.46
N LEU A 83 53.42 -11.07 13.66
CA LEU A 83 54.77 -11.39 14.18
C LEU A 83 54.94 -12.87 14.51
N LYS A 84 53.89 -13.53 15.02
CA LYS A 84 53.93 -14.99 15.24
C LYS A 84 54.00 -15.74 13.91
N MET A 85 53.25 -15.31 12.91
CA MET A 85 53.22 -15.94 11.59
C MET A 85 54.48 -15.63 10.76
N CYS A 86 55.02 -14.41 10.87
CA CYS A 86 56.20 -13.94 10.15
C CYS A 86 57.09 -13.15 11.11
N PRO A 87 58.02 -13.81 11.82
CA PRO A 87 58.94 -13.14 12.73
C PRO A 87 60.01 -12.35 11.99
N TRP A 88 60.61 -11.38 12.67
CA TRP A 88 61.78 -10.67 12.17
C TRP A 88 62.94 -11.64 11.99
N MET A 89 63.56 -11.62 10.81
CA MET A 89 64.72 -12.46 10.51
C MET A 89 66.01 -11.64 10.58
N ASP A 90 66.95 -12.07 11.41
CA ASP A 90 68.28 -11.42 11.55
C ASP A 90 69.08 -11.43 10.23
N SER A 91 68.77 -12.37 9.34
CA SER A 91 69.39 -12.46 8.00
C SER A 91 68.88 -11.41 7.00
N ILE A 92 67.85 -10.62 7.36
CA ILE A 92 67.28 -9.58 6.50
C ILE A 92 67.56 -8.19 7.07
N ASP A 93 68.18 -7.34 6.26
CA ASP A 93 68.40 -5.92 6.57
C ASP A 93 67.12 -5.10 6.30
N TYR A 94 66.17 -5.18 7.23
CA TYR A 94 64.95 -4.37 7.20
C TYR A 94 65.25 -2.88 7.43
N VAL A 95 64.44 -2.00 6.83
CA VAL A 95 64.65 -0.56 6.88
C VAL A 95 64.74 -0.03 8.32
N GLN A 96 65.73 0.81 8.58
CA GLN A 96 65.88 1.60 9.80
C GLN A 96 65.38 3.03 9.54
N PRO A 97 64.41 3.55 10.32
CA PRO A 97 63.83 4.87 10.05
C PRO A 97 64.85 6.02 10.07
N SER A 98 65.88 5.92 10.91
CA SER A 98 66.99 6.88 10.98
C SER A 98 67.86 6.94 9.71
N LEU A 99 67.77 5.93 8.83
CA LEU A 99 68.50 5.85 7.56
C LEU A 99 67.64 6.28 6.35
N LEU A 100 66.38 6.65 6.57
CA LEU A 100 65.47 7.11 5.52
C LEU A 100 65.99 8.40 4.88
N GLY A 101 66.10 8.39 3.55
CA GLY A 101 66.71 9.47 2.75
C GLY A 101 68.17 9.23 2.35
N LYS A 102 68.82 8.17 2.86
CA LYS A 102 70.16 7.72 2.42
C LYS A 102 70.13 6.46 1.52
N ARG A 103 69.06 5.67 1.60
CA ARG A 103 68.84 4.47 0.77
C ARG A 103 67.53 4.59 -0.01
N GLU A 104 67.59 4.42 -1.34
CA GLU A 104 66.39 4.42 -2.19
C GLU A 104 65.69 3.05 -2.20
N LYS A 105 66.41 1.93 -2.17
CA LYS A 105 65.84 0.58 -2.12
C LYS A 105 66.00 -0.03 -0.73
N ALA A 106 64.95 -0.66 -0.21
CA ALA A 106 64.98 -1.31 1.10
C ALA A 106 63.99 -2.49 1.16
N LEU A 107 64.07 -3.24 2.26
CA LEU A 107 63.08 -4.25 2.65
C LEU A 107 62.29 -3.74 3.86
N VAL A 108 60.99 -3.99 3.88
CA VAL A 108 60.13 -3.68 5.05
C VAL A 108 59.50 -4.94 5.60
N HIS A 109 59.28 -4.96 6.90
CA HIS A 109 58.55 -6.04 7.55
C HIS A 109 57.04 -5.87 7.35
N ILE A 110 56.26 -6.96 7.38
CA ILE A 110 54.81 -6.89 7.15
C ILE A 110 54.07 -6.02 8.17
N THR A 111 54.54 -6.01 9.42
CA THR A 111 53.99 -5.14 10.48
C THR A 111 54.22 -3.65 10.23
N MET A 112 55.20 -3.28 9.39
CA MET A 112 55.43 -1.88 9.01
C MET A 112 54.41 -1.38 7.98
N LEU A 113 53.63 -2.27 7.35
CA LEU A 113 52.59 -1.87 6.41
C LEU A 113 51.46 -1.12 7.12
N SER A 114 51.11 0.05 6.59
CA SER A 114 50.00 0.84 7.09
C SER A 114 48.72 0.52 6.31
N HIS A 115 47.60 0.51 7.03
CA HIS A 115 46.25 0.50 6.45
C HIS A 115 45.56 1.86 6.61
N GLU A 116 46.17 2.81 7.34
CA GLU A 116 45.57 4.10 7.66
C GLU A 116 45.34 4.95 6.41
N VAL A 117 44.17 5.59 6.33
CA VAL A 117 43.81 6.49 5.23
C VAL A 117 44.79 7.65 5.06
N ALA A 118 45.41 8.11 6.14
CA ALA A 118 46.41 9.18 6.14
C ALA A 118 47.73 8.77 5.46
N ALA A 119 48.01 7.47 5.35
CA ALA A 119 49.24 6.96 4.73
C ALA A 119 49.27 7.12 3.20
N SER A 120 48.18 7.54 2.55
CA SER A 120 48.13 7.74 1.10
C SER A 120 47.39 9.01 0.67
N THR A 121 47.77 9.53 -0.50
CA THR A 121 47.08 10.64 -1.19
C THR A 121 45.84 10.19 -1.99
N LYS A 122 45.52 8.89 -2.03
CA LYS A 122 44.27 8.36 -2.60
C LYS A 122 43.21 8.12 -1.52
N GLY A 123 41.95 7.97 -1.93
CA GLY A 123 40.88 7.45 -1.08
C GLY A 123 40.99 5.94 -0.86
N TYR A 124 39.96 5.34 -0.25
CA TYR A 124 39.91 3.90 -0.01
C TYR A 124 40.10 3.10 -1.32
N PRO A 125 40.84 1.98 -1.28
CA PRO A 125 40.95 1.09 -2.42
C PRO A 125 39.62 0.43 -2.71
N PHE A 126 39.29 0.24 -3.99
CA PHE A 126 38.01 -0.34 -4.40
C PHE A 126 37.96 -1.84 -4.08
N GLY A 127 36.88 -2.29 -3.44
CA GLY A 127 36.73 -3.70 -3.04
C GLY A 127 36.91 -4.69 -4.20
N SER A 128 36.36 -4.37 -5.38
CA SER A 128 36.49 -5.22 -6.58
C SER A 128 37.95 -5.43 -7.02
N VAL A 129 38.76 -4.37 -6.96
CA VAL A 129 40.20 -4.46 -7.29
C VAL A 129 40.93 -5.25 -6.21
N CYS A 130 40.51 -5.12 -4.96
CA CYS A 130 41.09 -5.87 -3.86
C CYS A 130 40.77 -7.37 -3.96
N CYS A 131 39.59 -7.75 -4.44
CA CYS A 131 39.27 -9.16 -4.71
C CYS A 131 40.17 -9.75 -5.82
N GLU A 132 40.37 -9.02 -6.91
CA GLU A 132 41.31 -9.43 -7.99
C GLU A 132 42.75 -9.57 -7.46
N LEU A 133 43.18 -8.64 -6.61
CA LEU A 133 44.50 -8.70 -5.96
C LEU A 133 44.61 -9.86 -4.97
N ALA A 134 43.58 -10.14 -4.17
CA ALA A 134 43.57 -11.26 -3.24
C ALA A 134 43.71 -12.59 -3.98
N GLU A 135 43.00 -12.73 -5.12
CA GLU A 135 43.16 -13.88 -6.00
C GLU A 135 44.59 -13.98 -6.55
N GLU A 136 45.16 -12.87 -7.04
CA GLU A 136 46.54 -12.83 -7.53
C GLU A 136 47.54 -13.25 -6.44
N PHE A 137 47.34 -12.81 -5.19
CA PHE A 137 48.23 -13.12 -4.06
C PHE A 137 48.20 -14.60 -3.68
N LEU A 138 47.03 -15.24 -3.71
CA LEU A 138 46.90 -16.68 -3.41
C LEU A 138 47.51 -17.57 -4.51
N VAL A 139 47.70 -17.04 -5.73
CA VAL A 139 48.25 -17.79 -6.88
C VAL A 139 49.73 -17.50 -7.11
N HIS A 140 50.15 -16.25 -6.97
CA HIS A 140 51.49 -15.78 -7.38
C HIS A 140 52.29 -15.14 -6.24
N GLY A 141 51.72 -15.06 -5.04
CA GLY A 141 52.33 -14.35 -3.91
C GLY A 141 52.31 -12.84 -4.05
N PHE A 142 52.99 -12.16 -3.13
CA PHE A 142 53.06 -10.71 -3.03
C PHE A 142 54.24 -10.15 -3.85
N LEU A 143 54.04 -10.03 -5.16
CA LEU A 143 55.05 -9.68 -6.18
C LEU A 143 55.71 -8.29 -6.01
N THR A 144 56.54 -8.08 -4.98
CA THR A 144 57.19 -6.77 -4.71
C THR A 144 58.60 -6.68 -5.25
N GLU A 145 59.30 -7.78 -5.46
CA GLU A 145 60.64 -7.78 -6.05
C GLU A 145 60.66 -7.19 -7.46
N ALA A 146 59.79 -7.69 -8.34
CA ALA A 146 59.64 -7.16 -9.70
C ALA A 146 58.87 -5.82 -9.76
N GLN A 147 58.01 -5.56 -8.77
CA GLN A 147 57.18 -4.36 -8.69
C GLN A 147 57.20 -3.77 -7.27
N PRO A 148 58.27 -3.03 -6.90
CA PRO A 148 58.43 -2.53 -5.54
C PRO A 148 57.31 -1.56 -5.15
N LEU A 149 57.00 -1.51 -3.85
CA LEU A 149 56.10 -0.50 -3.30
C LEU A 149 56.82 0.86 -3.32
N LEU A 150 56.13 1.91 -3.78
CA LEU A 150 56.70 3.26 -3.80
C LEU A 150 56.26 3.98 -2.53
N LEU A 151 57.23 4.31 -1.69
CA LEU A 151 57.02 4.90 -0.37
C LEU A 151 57.61 6.30 -0.30
N TRP A 152 57.14 7.09 0.66
CA TRP A 152 57.71 8.39 0.98
C TRP A 152 57.76 8.58 2.49
N THR A 153 58.52 9.57 2.93
CA THR A 153 58.81 9.79 4.34
C THR A 153 58.72 11.26 4.69
N THR A 154 58.29 11.54 5.91
CA THR A 154 58.30 12.86 6.53
C THR A 154 59.48 12.99 7.51
N PRO A 155 59.83 14.20 7.97
CA PRO A 155 60.84 14.37 9.02
C PRO A 155 60.53 13.57 10.29
N ALA A 156 59.26 13.56 10.72
CA ALA A 156 58.80 12.80 11.89
C ALA A 156 59.01 11.28 11.77
N ASP A 157 58.97 10.74 10.54
CA ASP A 157 59.22 9.32 10.32
C ASP A 157 60.66 8.91 10.64
N ARG A 158 61.61 9.82 10.49
CA ARG A 158 63.03 9.55 10.73
C ARG A 158 63.36 9.42 12.22
N GLU A 159 62.48 9.94 13.06
CA GLU A 159 62.59 9.93 14.52
C GLU A 159 61.86 8.73 15.14
N ALA A 160 61.07 7.99 14.36
CA ALA A 160 60.35 6.81 14.84
C ALA A 160 61.29 5.62 15.11
N SER A 161 60.95 4.80 16.11
CA SER A 161 61.62 3.51 16.31
C SER A 161 61.28 2.54 15.17
N GLN A 162 62.15 1.56 14.90
CA GLN A 162 61.91 0.57 13.85
C GLN A 162 60.59 -0.21 14.05
N GLN A 163 60.24 -0.53 15.30
CA GLN A 163 59.03 -1.29 15.63
C GLN A 163 57.76 -0.45 15.52
N SER A 164 57.83 0.86 15.84
CA SER A 164 56.70 1.78 15.76
C SER A 164 56.52 2.41 14.37
N PHE A 165 57.48 2.22 13.46
CA PHE A 165 57.46 2.84 12.14
C PHE A 165 56.42 2.21 11.23
N LYS A 166 55.53 3.05 10.66
CA LYS A 166 54.56 2.66 9.65
C LYS A 166 54.82 3.39 8.35
N VAL A 167 54.76 2.67 7.23
CA VAL A 167 55.09 3.22 5.92
C VAL A 167 54.00 4.16 5.40
N ARG A 168 54.41 5.20 4.65
CA ARG A 168 53.51 6.03 3.84
C ARG A 168 53.72 5.75 2.36
N TYR A 169 52.62 5.76 1.60
CA TYR A 169 52.59 5.31 0.22
C TYR A 169 52.57 6.49 -0.77
N VAL A 170 53.56 6.52 -1.66
CA VAL A 170 53.38 7.14 -2.98
C VAL A 170 52.51 6.21 -3.82
N LYS A 171 52.77 4.90 -3.83
CA LYS A 171 51.98 3.87 -4.54
C LYS A 171 52.15 2.52 -3.85
N GLY A 172 51.05 1.87 -3.46
CA GLY A 172 51.11 0.54 -2.85
C GLY A 172 50.00 0.22 -1.87
N MET A 173 49.27 1.22 -1.37
CA MET A 173 48.25 1.07 -0.33
C MET A 173 47.20 -0.02 -0.62
N ALA A 174 46.66 -0.08 -1.85
CA ALA A 174 45.66 -1.10 -2.22
C ALA A 174 46.21 -2.53 -2.09
N ARG A 175 47.46 -2.75 -2.51
CA ARG A 175 48.14 -4.05 -2.37
C ARG A 175 48.35 -4.41 -0.90
N CYS A 176 48.78 -3.44 -0.09
CA CYS A 176 49.10 -3.66 1.31
C CYS A 176 47.85 -3.92 2.17
N SER A 177 46.81 -3.10 2.01
CA SER A 177 45.54 -3.29 2.73
C SER A 177 44.82 -4.58 2.34
N THR A 178 44.85 -4.96 1.05
CA THR A 178 44.35 -6.27 0.59
C THR A 178 45.10 -7.41 1.26
N LEU A 179 46.44 -7.35 1.28
CA LEU A 179 47.26 -8.36 1.92
C LEU A 179 46.95 -8.47 3.42
N LEU A 180 46.89 -7.35 4.13
CA LEU A 180 46.60 -7.34 5.57
C LEU A 180 45.23 -7.95 5.90
N LEU A 181 44.18 -7.65 5.12
CA LEU A 181 42.87 -8.28 5.31
C LEU A 181 42.91 -9.78 5.00
N LEU A 182 43.55 -10.17 3.89
CA LEU A 182 43.65 -11.58 3.50
C LEU A 182 44.36 -12.40 4.59
N LEU A 183 45.44 -11.87 5.16
CA LEU A 183 46.17 -12.53 6.25
C LEU A 183 45.36 -12.58 7.56
N ALA A 184 44.60 -11.53 7.86
CA ALA A 184 43.70 -11.56 9.01
C ALA A 184 42.65 -12.67 8.88
N ILE A 185 42.08 -12.85 7.68
CA ILE A 185 41.13 -13.94 7.38
C ILE A 185 41.81 -15.31 7.49
N ILE A 186 43.02 -15.46 6.94
CA ILE A 186 43.78 -16.72 6.99
C ILE A 186 44.04 -17.14 8.43
N VAL A 187 44.33 -16.19 9.31
CA VAL A 187 44.51 -16.48 10.74
C VAL A 187 43.18 -16.82 11.41
N GLU A 188 42.12 -16.05 11.14
CA GLU A 188 40.79 -16.26 11.75
C GLU A 188 40.19 -17.62 11.37
N GLU A 189 40.47 -18.07 10.15
CA GLU A 189 40.04 -19.35 9.60
C GLU A 189 41.05 -20.50 9.85
N ASP A 190 42.06 -20.27 10.70
CA ASP A 190 43.08 -21.24 11.13
C ASP A 190 43.77 -22.00 9.98
N VAL A 191 44.14 -21.27 8.93
CA VAL A 191 44.78 -21.84 7.74
C VAL A 191 46.30 -21.74 7.85
N ASP A 192 47.01 -22.86 7.71
CA ASP A 192 48.48 -22.86 7.60
C ASP A 192 48.91 -22.24 6.27
N LEU A 193 49.37 -20.98 6.35
CA LEU A 193 49.81 -20.22 5.20
C LEU A 193 51.06 -20.80 4.52
N ALA A 194 51.99 -21.36 5.30
CA ALA A 194 53.27 -21.86 4.79
C ALA A 194 53.07 -23.14 3.99
N GLU A 195 52.16 -24.02 4.45
CA GLU A 195 51.81 -25.25 3.75
C GLU A 195 50.90 -25.00 2.54
N MET A 196 49.80 -24.26 2.73
CA MET A 196 48.76 -24.14 1.69
C MET A 196 49.09 -23.09 0.62
N PHE A 197 49.83 -22.04 0.95
CA PHE A 197 50.19 -20.96 0.02
C PHE A 197 51.66 -20.53 0.17
N PRO A 198 52.63 -21.42 -0.14
CA PRO A 198 54.06 -21.21 0.12
C PRO A 198 54.63 -19.99 -0.61
N ASP A 199 54.18 -19.70 -1.83
CA ASP A 199 54.63 -18.53 -2.60
C ASP A 199 54.25 -17.22 -1.90
N LEU A 200 53.05 -17.17 -1.33
CA LEU A 200 52.60 -16.02 -0.55
C LEU A 200 53.43 -15.89 0.73
N PHE A 201 53.62 -16.99 1.47
CA PHE A 201 54.43 -17.01 2.69
C PHE A 201 55.87 -16.50 2.47
N HIS A 202 56.57 -16.98 1.44
CA HIS A 202 57.94 -16.52 1.15
C HIS A 202 57.98 -15.04 0.73
N SER A 203 57.03 -14.62 -0.11
CA SER A 203 57.02 -13.25 -0.64
C SER A 203 56.72 -12.17 0.42
N ILE A 204 56.03 -12.51 1.51
CA ILE A 204 55.70 -11.54 2.58
C ILE A 204 56.83 -11.37 3.61
N GLN A 205 57.79 -12.30 3.65
CA GLN A 205 59.00 -12.18 4.49
C GLN A 205 59.96 -11.09 3.97
N MET A 206 59.96 -10.86 2.65
CA MET A 206 60.83 -9.91 1.95
C MET A 206 60.00 -8.93 1.11
N ILE A 207 59.47 -7.89 1.73
CA ILE A 207 58.69 -6.87 1.01
C ILE A 207 59.62 -5.80 0.45
N HIS A 208 59.82 -5.79 -0.87
CA HIS A 208 60.69 -4.84 -1.55
C HIS A 208 60.03 -3.48 -1.75
N VAL A 209 60.73 -2.41 -1.37
CA VAL A 209 60.24 -1.04 -1.45
C VAL A 209 61.26 -0.08 -2.07
N LEU A 210 60.75 1.01 -2.63
CA LEU A 210 61.51 2.15 -3.13
C LEU A 210 61.05 3.42 -2.42
N PHE A 211 61.95 4.10 -1.70
CA PHE A 211 61.70 5.38 -1.05
C PHE A 211 61.97 6.53 -2.03
N GLU A 212 60.94 7.33 -2.29
CA GLU A 212 61.02 8.52 -3.12
C GLU A 212 61.09 9.80 -2.26
N SER A 213 61.92 10.75 -2.69
CA SER A 213 62.03 12.06 -2.05
C SER A 213 61.03 13.04 -2.67
N HIS A 214 60.12 13.55 -1.84
CA HIS A 214 59.11 14.54 -2.23
C HIS A 214 59.14 15.72 -1.27
N ALA A 215 58.95 16.94 -1.78
CA ALA A 215 59.03 18.16 -0.98
C ALA A 215 57.77 18.40 -0.13
N ASP A 216 56.62 17.97 -0.63
CA ASP A 216 55.30 18.20 -0.03
C ASP A 216 54.30 17.10 -0.44
N LEU A 217 53.12 17.10 0.19
CA LEU A 217 52.08 16.13 -0.12
C LEU A 217 51.54 16.27 -1.56
N ALA A 218 51.62 17.46 -2.15
CA ALA A 218 51.19 17.72 -3.52
C ALA A 218 52.11 17.05 -4.56
N SER A 219 53.42 17.10 -4.36
CA SER A 219 54.41 16.41 -5.20
C SER A 219 54.25 14.89 -5.11
N VAL A 220 53.98 14.34 -3.92
CA VAL A 220 53.60 12.92 -3.74
C VAL A 220 52.33 12.59 -4.52
N ALA A 221 51.30 13.45 -4.44
CA ALA A 221 50.03 13.23 -5.10
C ALA A 221 50.16 13.22 -6.64
N ILE A 222 51.01 14.10 -7.20
CA ILE A 222 51.36 14.18 -8.62
C ILE A 222 52.16 12.95 -9.06
N ALA A 223 53.20 12.56 -8.30
CA ALA A 223 54.00 11.37 -8.58
C ALA A 223 53.15 10.10 -8.60
N ASN A 224 52.25 9.95 -7.62
CA ASN A 224 51.27 8.87 -7.58
C ASN A 224 50.38 8.82 -8.84
N ALA A 225 49.95 9.98 -9.34
CA ALA A 225 49.11 10.06 -10.55
C ALA A 225 49.87 9.62 -11.80
N HIS A 226 51.12 10.07 -11.99
CA HIS A 226 51.97 9.61 -13.09
C HIS A 226 52.26 8.12 -13.00
N ALA A 227 52.62 7.61 -11.82
CA ALA A 227 52.92 6.21 -11.61
C ALA A 227 51.69 5.31 -11.80
N SER A 228 50.47 5.83 -11.58
CA SER A 228 49.23 5.06 -11.78
C SER A 228 48.88 4.85 -13.26
N ASN A 229 49.38 5.69 -14.17
CA ASN A 229 49.13 5.57 -15.61
C ASN A 229 50.01 4.50 -16.31
N ARG A 230 50.86 3.78 -15.57
CA ARG A 230 51.75 2.73 -16.09
C ARG A 230 51.37 1.36 -15.48
N GLY A 231 50.86 0.44 -16.32
CA GLY A 231 50.58 -0.97 -15.97
C GLY A 231 49.27 -1.54 -16.54
N ARG A 232 49.23 -2.85 -16.86
CA ARG A 232 48.09 -3.53 -17.54
C ARG A 232 46.81 -3.66 -16.70
N ILE A 233 46.92 -3.76 -15.38
CA ILE A 233 45.80 -3.96 -14.42
C ILE A 233 45.23 -2.61 -13.92
N ARG A 234 45.85 -1.47 -14.27
CA ARG A 234 45.65 -0.20 -13.57
C ARG A 234 45.18 0.89 -14.52
N ALA A 235 43.91 1.27 -14.39
CA ALA A 235 43.32 2.37 -15.15
C ALA A 235 43.85 3.75 -14.66
N PRO A 236 43.86 4.77 -15.53
CA PRO A 236 44.06 6.16 -15.12
C PRO A 236 43.14 6.55 -13.96
N HIS A 237 43.53 7.54 -13.16
CA HIS A 237 42.68 8.02 -12.06
C HIS A 237 41.33 8.47 -12.61
N ASP A 238 40.26 7.90 -12.07
CA ASP A 238 38.90 8.33 -12.37
C ASP A 238 38.58 9.66 -11.69
N ILE A 239 37.42 10.22 -12.00
CA ILE A 239 37.01 11.52 -11.43
C ILE A 239 36.93 11.52 -9.90
N MET A 240 36.45 10.45 -9.28
CA MET A 240 36.29 10.39 -7.82
C MET A 240 37.62 10.23 -7.10
N THR A 241 38.59 9.55 -7.73
CA THR A 241 39.98 9.48 -7.27
C THR A 241 40.60 10.88 -7.26
N TRP A 242 40.35 11.68 -8.31
CA TRP A 242 40.79 13.08 -8.35
C TRP A 242 40.11 13.93 -7.29
N VAL A 243 38.78 13.82 -7.11
CA VAL A 243 38.05 14.55 -6.08
C VAL A 243 38.59 14.23 -4.67
N CYS A 244 38.81 12.95 -4.35
CA CYS A 244 39.40 12.55 -3.07
C CYS A 244 40.79 13.16 -2.85
N LYS A 245 41.64 13.07 -3.87
CA LYS A 245 43.02 13.56 -3.82
C LYS A 245 43.05 15.07 -3.61
N LEU A 246 42.25 15.82 -4.36
CA LEU A 246 42.15 17.27 -4.26
C LEU A 246 41.54 17.71 -2.91
N LYS A 247 40.50 17.02 -2.43
CA LYS A 247 39.90 17.27 -1.09
C LYS A 247 40.93 17.10 0.04
N LYS A 248 41.77 16.06 -0.03
CA LYS A 248 42.86 15.83 0.94
C LYS A 248 43.93 16.93 0.90
N LEU A 249 44.28 17.40 -0.30
CA LEU A 249 45.28 18.46 -0.47
C LEU A 249 44.78 19.84 -0.04
N GLU A 250 43.50 20.14 -0.27
CA GLU A 250 42.85 21.36 0.20
C GLU A 250 42.81 21.42 1.74
N ALA A 251 42.46 20.30 2.39
CA ALA A 251 42.45 20.20 3.86
C ALA A 251 43.83 20.41 4.50
N GLY A 252 44.91 20.07 3.79
CA GLY A 252 46.30 20.31 4.22
C GLY A 252 46.81 21.73 3.98
N GLY A 253 45.96 22.65 3.48
CA GLY A 253 46.26 24.08 3.32
C GLY A 253 47.37 24.41 2.32
N SER A 254 47.83 23.45 1.52
CA SER A 254 49.07 23.59 0.74
C SER A 254 48.85 24.24 -0.64
N TYR A 255 47.73 23.95 -1.32
CA TYR A 255 47.42 24.46 -2.67
C TYR A 255 45.92 24.45 -2.95
N GLN A 256 45.44 25.36 -3.80
CA GLN A 256 44.08 25.31 -4.31
C GLN A 256 43.91 24.15 -5.31
N PRO A 257 42.75 23.46 -5.36
CA PRO A 257 42.54 22.33 -6.27
C PRO A 257 42.85 22.62 -7.74
N SER A 258 42.57 23.82 -8.23
CA SER A 258 42.88 24.25 -9.60
C SER A 258 44.39 24.31 -9.89
N GLU A 259 45.18 24.78 -8.93
CA GLU A 259 46.63 24.92 -9.02
C GLU A 259 47.31 23.54 -9.04
N VAL A 260 46.81 22.59 -8.24
CA VAL A 260 47.30 21.20 -8.25
C VAL A 260 47.08 20.56 -9.62
N LEU A 261 45.90 20.77 -10.22
CA LEU A 261 45.60 20.25 -11.55
C LEU A 261 46.46 20.90 -12.64
N GLU A 262 46.77 22.19 -12.54
CA GLU A 262 47.70 22.87 -13.47
C GLU A 262 49.12 22.31 -13.38
N ARG A 263 49.63 22.14 -12.15
CA ARG A 263 50.95 21.54 -11.90
C ARG A 263 51.04 20.10 -12.39
N PHE A 264 49.98 19.31 -12.23
CA PHE A 264 49.90 17.96 -12.78
C PHE A 264 49.90 17.98 -14.32
N ASN A 265 49.04 18.81 -14.93
CA ASN A 265 48.91 18.89 -16.38
C ASN A 265 50.19 19.36 -17.07
N ALA A 266 50.98 20.23 -16.44
CA ALA A 266 52.28 20.67 -16.96
C ALA A 266 53.28 19.52 -17.19
N LYS A 267 53.13 18.40 -16.46
CA LYS A 267 54.00 17.22 -16.55
C LYS A 267 53.30 15.99 -17.13
N ALA A 268 52.01 16.08 -17.43
CA ALA A 268 51.21 14.96 -17.92
C ALA A 268 51.24 14.87 -19.45
N THR A 269 51.25 13.65 -19.99
CA THR A 269 51.00 13.43 -21.43
C THR A 269 49.58 13.87 -21.80
N GLY A 270 49.32 14.25 -23.06
CA GLY A 270 47.98 14.68 -23.49
C GLY A 270 46.83 13.76 -23.07
N LYS A 271 47.01 12.42 -23.22
CA LYS A 271 46.03 11.39 -22.77
C LYS A 271 45.83 11.29 -21.25
N ALA A 272 46.81 11.74 -20.46
CA ALA A 272 46.77 11.68 -19.01
C ALA A 272 46.33 13.00 -18.35
N SER A 273 46.27 14.09 -19.12
CA SER A 273 45.91 15.41 -18.62
C SER A 273 44.47 15.45 -18.12
N VAL A 274 44.23 16.17 -17.01
CA VAL A 274 42.90 16.44 -16.47
C VAL A 274 42.44 17.78 -17.02
N THR A 275 41.81 17.75 -18.18
CA THR A 275 41.32 18.94 -18.90
C THR A 275 39.84 18.80 -19.25
N GLY A 276 39.24 19.88 -19.75
CA GLY A 276 37.84 19.90 -20.20
C GLY A 276 36.84 19.44 -19.14
N ASN A 277 35.96 18.52 -19.55
CA ASN A 277 34.91 17.92 -18.72
C ASN A 277 35.44 17.36 -17.39
N LYS A 278 36.52 16.58 -17.42
CA LYS A 278 37.07 15.94 -16.22
C LYS A 278 37.55 16.95 -15.18
N ARG A 279 38.15 18.06 -15.62
CA ARG A 279 38.53 19.18 -14.74
C ARG A 279 37.30 19.86 -14.15
N MET A 280 36.33 20.21 -15.01
CA MET A 280 35.12 20.93 -14.58
C MET A 280 34.32 20.13 -13.56
N ALA A 281 34.12 18.84 -13.81
CA ALA A 281 33.36 17.97 -12.94
C ALA A 281 34.05 17.75 -11.59
N ALA A 282 35.39 17.59 -11.56
CA ALA A 282 36.15 17.48 -10.31
C ALA A 282 36.03 18.75 -9.45
N LEU A 283 36.13 19.93 -10.07
CA LEU A 283 35.99 21.21 -9.36
C LEU A 283 34.55 21.47 -8.88
N ASN A 284 33.54 21.09 -9.66
CA ASN A 284 32.14 21.22 -9.26
C ASN A 284 31.81 20.36 -8.02
N LEU A 285 32.33 19.13 -7.95
CA LEU A 285 32.11 18.23 -6.82
C LEU A 285 32.85 18.67 -5.54
N LEU A 286 33.88 19.50 -5.65
CA LEU A 286 34.61 20.04 -4.49
C LEU A 286 33.92 21.24 -3.84
N GLN A 287 32.87 21.79 -4.46
CA GLN A 287 32.12 22.90 -3.87
C GLN A 287 31.54 22.50 -2.51
N ALA A 288 31.50 23.46 -1.57
CA ALA A 288 31.06 23.20 -0.19
C ALA A 288 29.69 22.48 -0.11
N PRO A 289 28.65 22.86 -0.88
CA PRO A 289 27.34 22.19 -0.89
C PRO A 289 27.35 20.73 -1.37
N CYS A 290 28.43 20.25 -2.00
CA CYS A 290 28.53 18.90 -2.54
C CYS A 290 29.22 17.92 -1.58
N LYS A 291 29.84 18.40 -0.49
CA LYS A 291 30.76 17.60 0.35
C LYS A 291 30.13 16.34 0.94
N THR A 292 28.89 16.45 1.41
CA THR A 292 28.14 15.33 2.00
C THR A 292 27.79 14.29 0.94
N GLY A 293 27.13 14.70 -0.15
CA GLY A 293 26.82 13.81 -1.28
C GLY A 293 28.06 13.13 -1.86
N VAL A 294 29.17 13.85 -2.05
CA VAL A 294 30.44 13.24 -2.51
C VAL A 294 30.92 12.14 -1.57
N THR A 295 30.79 12.34 -0.25
CA THR A 295 31.18 11.32 0.73
C THR A 295 30.33 10.06 0.58
N ASN A 296 29.02 10.22 0.40
CA ASN A 296 28.09 9.10 0.18
C ASN A 296 28.34 8.39 -1.15
N MET A 297 28.69 9.12 -2.21
CA MET A 297 29.10 8.54 -3.49
C MET A 297 30.39 7.72 -3.36
N LEU A 298 31.37 8.19 -2.56
CA LEU A 298 32.61 7.45 -2.32
C LEU A 298 32.35 6.14 -1.56
N ASP A 299 31.40 6.14 -0.63
CA ASP A 299 30.95 4.93 0.07
C ASP A 299 30.27 3.93 -0.88
N LEU A 300 29.43 4.39 -1.81
CA LEU A 300 28.90 3.49 -2.85
C LEU A 300 30.02 2.94 -3.73
N LEU A 301 30.92 3.80 -4.21
CA LEU A 301 32.01 3.43 -5.11
C LEU A 301 32.95 2.39 -4.51
N SER A 302 33.26 2.50 -3.21
CA SER A 302 34.09 1.54 -2.49
C SER A 302 33.42 0.16 -2.39
N LYS A 303 32.10 0.13 -2.15
CA LYS A 303 31.28 -1.09 -2.06
C LYS A 303 31.07 -1.80 -3.39
N VAL A 304 30.67 -1.09 -4.45
CA VAL A 304 30.22 -1.73 -5.71
C VAL A 304 31.23 -1.65 -6.86
N GLY A 305 32.23 -0.77 -6.77
CA GLY A 305 33.25 -0.55 -7.81
C GLY A 305 32.79 0.36 -8.96
N SER A 306 33.75 0.91 -9.71
CA SER A 306 33.55 1.98 -10.69
C SER A 306 32.69 1.62 -11.90
N LYS A 307 32.57 0.33 -12.25
CA LYS A 307 31.73 -0.13 -13.36
C LYS A 307 30.24 -0.26 -12.98
N ARG A 308 29.94 -0.31 -11.68
CA ARG A 308 28.60 -0.63 -11.14
C ARG A 308 27.95 0.57 -10.43
N VAL A 309 28.56 1.74 -10.44
CA VAL A 309 27.94 2.97 -9.93
C VAL A 309 26.96 3.57 -10.93
N TRP A 310 26.06 4.43 -10.47
CA TRP A 310 25.02 5.05 -11.31
C TRP A 310 25.55 6.21 -12.18
N TRP A 311 26.77 6.69 -11.95
CA TRP A 311 27.38 7.79 -12.72
C TRP A 311 28.53 7.31 -13.61
N ASN A 312 28.91 8.19 -14.53
CA ASN A 312 30.15 8.09 -15.31
C ASN A 312 30.98 9.38 -15.15
N GLU A 313 32.19 9.42 -15.74
CA GLU A 313 33.08 10.58 -15.62
C GLU A 313 32.46 11.89 -16.14
N ASP A 314 31.58 11.82 -17.14
CA ASP A 314 30.95 13.00 -17.77
C ASP A 314 29.72 13.54 -17.01
N SER A 315 29.21 12.80 -16.02
CA SER A 315 27.95 13.11 -15.35
C SER A 315 27.96 14.50 -14.70
N PHE A 316 29.01 14.85 -13.97
CA PHE A 316 29.08 16.07 -13.14
C PHE A 316 29.60 17.31 -13.86
N CYS A 317 29.80 17.22 -15.18
CA CYS A 317 29.96 18.42 -16.03
C CYS A 317 28.64 19.17 -16.19
N ASN A 318 27.53 18.49 -15.92
CA ASN A 318 26.20 19.03 -16.10
C ASN A 318 25.79 19.94 -14.94
N LYS A 319 25.74 21.26 -15.19
CA LYS A 319 25.30 22.24 -14.20
C LYS A 319 23.90 21.95 -13.66
N LYS A 320 23.02 21.27 -14.41
CA LYS A 320 21.66 20.92 -13.97
C LYS A 320 21.61 19.96 -12.77
N LEU A 321 22.73 19.30 -12.47
CA LEU A 321 22.84 18.39 -11.33
C LEU A 321 23.46 19.08 -10.11
N MET A 322 24.00 20.28 -10.28
CA MET A 322 24.85 20.93 -9.28
C MET A 322 24.03 21.91 -8.42
N PRO A 323 24.34 22.03 -7.12
CA PRO A 323 23.75 23.05 -6.26
C PRO A 323 23.86 24.47 -6.84
N GLY A 324 22.80 25.26 -6.69
CA GLY A 324 22.65 26.61 -7.25
C GLY A 324 22.08 26.65 -8.67
N PHE A 325 21.76 25.50 -9.28
CA PHE A 325 21.05 25.47 -10.56
C PHE A 325 19.55 25.68 -10.38
N ALA A 326 18.99 26.66 -11.08
CA ALA A 326 17.55 26.85 -11.23
C ALA A 326 17.18 26.87 -12.72
N PRO A 327 16.20 26.05 -13.18
CA PRO A 327 15.79 26.06 -14.57
C PRO A 327 15.05 27.35 -14.93
N ARG A 328 15.28 27.87 -16.14
CA ARG A 328 14.46 28.95 -16.68
C ARG A 328 13.12 28.39 -17.10
N THR A 329 12.05 28.82 -16.45
CA THR A 329 10.68 28.37 -16.73
C THR A 329 9.77 29.58 -16.89
N THR A 330 8.73 29.47 -17.72
CA THR A 330 7.68 30.49 -17.87
C THR A 330 6.74 30.57 -16.67
N LYS A 331 6.90 29.66 -15.70
CA LYS A 331 6.15 29.56 -14.45
C LYS A 331 7.11 29.83 -13.28
N PRO A 332 7.07 31.03 -12.66
CA PRO A 332 8.05 31.44 -11.66
C PRO A 332 8.04 30.54 -10.41
N ASP A 333 6.87 30.05 -9.97
CA ASP A 333 6.77 29.12 -8.83
C ASP A 333 7.63 27.85 -9.04
N TRP A 334 7.64 27.33 -10.27
CA TRP A 334 8.43 26.14 -10.62
C TRP A 334 9.94 26.37 -10.67
N GLN A 335 10.39 27.62 -10.76
CA GLN A 335 11.81 27.93 -10.69
C GLN A 335 12.37 27.68 -9.28
N ASN A 336 11.59 28.02 -8.25
CA ASN A 336 11.93 27.74 -6.85
C ASN A 336 11.81 26.25 -6.52
N VAL A 337 10.75 25.60 -7.01
CA VAL A 337 10.51 24.15 -6.80
C VAL A 337 11.64 23.28 -7.35
N LEU A 338 12.22 23.67 -8.49
CA LEU A 338 13.25 22.90 -9.20
C LEU A 338 14.67 23.44 -8.95
N ASN A 339 14.83 24.32 -7.97
CA ASN A 339 16.14 24.82 -7.58
C ASN A 339 16.93 23.70 -6.90
N VAL A 340 18.12 23.40 -7.40
CA VAL A 340 19.00 22.40 -6.81
C VAL A 340 19.71 23.03 -5.60
N THR A 341 19.29 22.65 -4.41
CA THR A 341 19.91 23.00 -3.12
C THR A 341 20.89 21.91 -2.67
N GLU A 342 21.67 22.18 -1.63
CA GLU A 342 22.47 21.16 -0.93
C GLU A 342 21.60 19.98 -0.45
N THR A 343 20.44 20.28 0.15
CA THR A 343 19.50 19.25 0.63
C THR A 343 19.00 18.36 -0.51
N SER A 344 18.64 18.95 -1.65
CA SER A 344 18.18 18.19 -2.82
C SER A 344 19.28 17.39 -3.50
N PHE A 345 20.51 17.92 -3.54
CA PHE A 345 21.67 17.20 -4.08
C PHE A 345 22.03 15.97 -3.24
N ASN A 346 22.01 16.12 -1.91
CA ASN A 346 22.24 14.99 -1.00
C ASN A 346 21.13 13.95 -1.14
N ALA A 347 19.85 14.37 -1.17
CA ALA A 347 18.72 13.45 -1.38
C ALA A 347 18.79 12.74 -2.74
N TRP A 348 19.27 13.43 -3.78
CA TRP A 348 19.49 12.85 -5.12
C TRP A 348 20.56 11.75 -5.08
N VAL A 349 21.71 12.03 -4.47
CA VAL A 349 22.79 11.05 -4.29
C VAL A 349 22.32 9.86 -3.45
N ASP A 350 21.69 10.11 -2.30
CA ASP A 350 21.27 9.08 -1.36
C ASP A 350 20.23 8.15 -1.98
N SER A 351 19.26 8.73 -2.69
CA SER A 351 18.23 7.99 -3.42
C SER A 351 18.86 7.09 -4.49
N LEU A 352 19.78 7.61 -5.30
CA LEU A 352 20.45 6.81 -6.34
C LEU A 352 21.38 5.74 -5.76
N ASN A 353 22.07 6.03 -4.65
CA ASN A 353 22.92 5.06 -3.96
C ASN A 353 22.09 3.91 -3.39
N GLN A 354 21.01 4.21 -2.66
CA GLN A 354 20.13 3.18 -2.09
C GLN A 354 19.48 2.33 -3.19
N GLN A 355 18.96 2.94 -4.25
CA GLN A 355 18.40 2.21 -5.38
C GLN A 355 19.44 1.31 -6.07
N GLN A 356 20.72 1.72 -6.12
CA GLN A 356 21.77 0.88 -6.69
C GLN A 356 22.12 -0.31 -5.80
N LEU A 357 22.11 -0.12 -4.47
CA LEU A 357 22.32 -1.20 -3.50
C LEU A 357 21.17 -2.22 -3.52
N ASN A 358 19.94 -1.76 -3.74
CA ASN A 358 18.73 -2.60 -3.87
C ASN A 358 18.70 -3.47 -5.14
N LYS A 359 19.63 -3.25 -6.09
CA LYS A 359 19.77 -4.04 -7.32
C LYS A 359 20.76 -5.18 -7.15
N SER A 360 20.52 -6.28 -7.88
CA SER A 360 21.50 -7.36 -7.99
C SER A 360 22.81 -6.85 -8.61
N PRO A 361 23.97 -7.44 -8.27
CA PRO A 361 25.26 -7.01 -8.82
C PRO A 361 25.31 -6.96 -10.36
N ALA A 362 24.55 -7.82 -11.04
CA ALA A 362 24.46 -7.87 -12.50
C ALA A 362 23.59 -6.74 -13.10
N ALA A 363 22.57 -6.28 -12.38
CA ALA A 363 21.68 -5.19 -12.83
C ALA A 363 22.25 -3.78 -12.60
N ARG A 364 23.34 -3.66 -11.83
CA ARG A 364 23.99 -2.39 -11.51
C ARG A 364 24.75 -1.83 -12.71
N ARG A 365 24.28 -0.70 -13.25
CA ARG A 365 24.88 0.00 -14.40
C ARG A 365 24.84 1.53 -14.25
N PRO A 366 25.71 2.27 -14.96
CA PRO A 366 25.60 3.72 -15.07
C PRO A 366 24.26 4.14 -15.69
N LEU A 367 23.78 5.30 -15.25
CA LEU A 367 22.58 5.94 -15.77
C LEU A 367 22.96 6.92 -16.88
N ASP A 368 22.07 7.02 -17.86
CA ASP A 368 22.17 8.02 -18.91
C ASP A 368 21.91 9.43 -18.37
N LYS A 369 22.44 10.42 -19.09
CA LYS A 369 22.38 11.83 -18.69
C LYS A 369 20.94 12.34 -18.47
N SER A 370 19.99 11.94 -19.32
CA SER A 370 18.59 12.34 -19.18
C SER A 370 17.98 11.86 -17.87
N ARG A 371 18.26 10.60 -17.47
CA ARG A 371 17.77 10.07 -16.19
C ARG A 371 18.37 10.80 -15.00
N LEU A 372 19.65 11.15 -15.05
CA LEU A 372 20.29 11.93 -13.98
C LEU A 372 19.65 13.30 -13.83
N GLU A 373 19.35 13.97 -14.95
CA GLU A 373 18.66 15.27 -14.95
C GLU A 373 17.24 15.18 -14.39
N GLU A 374 16.47 14.17 -14.79
CA GLU A 374 15.11 13.95 -14.29
C GLU A 374 15.11 13.61 -12.79
N HIS A 375 16.00 12.73 -12.33
CA HIS A 375 16.10 12.38 -10.91
C HIS A 375 16.55 13.57 -10.04
N SER A 376 17.43 14.42 -10.57
CA SER A 376 17.82 15.68 -9.91
C SER A 376 16.61 16.60 -9.74
N ALA A 377 15.81 16.78 -10.79
CA ALA A 377 14.59 17.59 -10.74
C ALA A 377 13.54 17.01 -9.77
N LEU A 378 13.38 15.68 -9.73
CA LEU A 378 12.50 15.02 -8.76
C LEU A 378 12.97 15.20 -7.33
N SER A 379 14.28 15.15 -7.10
CA SER A 379 14.87 15.34 -5.76
C SER A 379 14.71 16.78 -5.28
N ALA A 380 14.90 17.76 -6.17
CA ALA A 380 14.60 19.17 -5.89
C ALA A 380 13.13 19.37 -5.53
N PHE A 381 12.21 18.82 -6.34
CA PHE A 381 10.79 18.92 -6.09
C PHE A 381 10.38 18.24 -4.77
N TRP A 382 10.87 17.03 -4.51
CA TRP A 382 10.59 16.31 -3.27
C TRP A 382 11.09 17.07 -2.03
N CYS A 383 12.32 17.60 -2.06
CA CYS A 383 12.86 18.38 -0.96
C CYS A 383 12.04 19.65 -0.72
N TRP A 384 11.64 20.36 -1.78
CA TRP A 384 10.74 21.50 -1.66
C TRP A 384 9.41 21.12 -1.00
N ALA A 385 8.77 20.03 -1.45
CA ALA A 385 7.49 19.59 -0.91
C ALA A 385 7.58 19.17 0.56
N LYS A 386 8.66 18.48 0.94
CA LYS A 386 8.98 18.09 2.32
C LYS A 386 9.22 19.32 3.22
N GLU A 387 9.96 20.31 2.74
CA GLU A 387 10.22 21.56 3.48
C GLU A 387 8.91 22.36 3.69
N GLN A 388 8.06 22.43 2.67
CA GLN A 388 6.73 23.04 2.80
C GLN A 388 5.84 22.29 3.80
N ALA A 389 5.84 20.95 3.76
CA ALA A 389 5.09 20.12 4.70
C ALA A 389 5.54 20.35 6.16
N LEU A 390 6.86 20.42 6.40
CA LEU A 390 7.42 20.78 7.72
C LEU A 390 6.97 22.18 8.18
N GLY A 391 6.96 23.15 7.26
CA GLY A 391 6.46 24.51 7.52
C GLY A 391 4.97 24.55 7.89
N HIS A 392 4.18 23.55 7.49
CA HIS A 392 2.75 23.40 7.82
C HIS A 392 2.52 22.41 8.97
N ALA A 393 3.50 22.29 9.87
CA ALA A 393 3.43 21.54 11.12
C ALA A 393 3.26 20.01 10.99
N LEU A 394 3.58 19.39 9.84
CA LEU A 394 3.78 17.94 9.81
C LEU A 394 5.09 17.59 10.55
N SER A 395 5.06 16.56 11.39
CA SER A 395 6.23 16.21 12.20
C SER A 395 7.34 15.60 11.34
N LYS A 396 8.59 15.71 11.79
CA LYS A 396 9.73 15.05 11.15
C LYS A 396 9.57 13.52 11.17
N GLU A 397 8.99 13.00 12.24
CA GLU A 397 8.75 11.57 12.46
C GLU A 397 7.75 11.03 11.43
N ASP A 398 6.66 11.74 11.16
CA ASP A 398 5.65 11.35 10.16
C ASP A 398 6.20 11.40 8.72
N LEU A 399 7.08 12.36 8.44
CA LEU A 399 7.68 12.53 7.11
C LEU A 399 8.82 11.56 6.83
N GLN A 400 9.46 11.01 7.87
CA GLN A 400 10.62 10.14 7.71
C GLN A 400 10.31 8.84 6.94
N PRO A 401 9.21 8.11 7.22
CA PRO A 401 8.82 6.94 6.42
C PRO A 401 8.62 7.27 4.94
N VAL A 402 7.99 8.41 4.63
CA VAL A 402 7.73 8.83 3.24
C VAL A 402 9.02 9.26 2.55
N HIS A 403 9.93 9.90 3.28
CA HIS A 403 11.25 10.20 2.77
C HIS A 403 12.05 8.94 2.44
N THR A 404 12.01 7.94 3.31
CA THR A 404 12.61 6.62 3.04
C THR A 404 12.02 5.96 1.80
N LYS A 405 10.70 6.07 1.57
CA LYS A 405 10.08 5.60 0.31
C LYS A 405 10.67 6.30 -0.91
N PHE A 406 10.86 7.62 -0.86
CA PHE A 406 11.51 8.37 -1.94
C PHE A 406 12.95 7.88 -2.19
N LEU A 407 13.74 7.67 -1.13
CA LEU A 407 15.11 7.20 -1.26
C LEU A 407 15.18 5.79 -1.85
N ASN A 408 14.28 4.89 -1.44
CA ASN A 408 14.17 3.53 -1.98
C ASN A 408 13.66 3.45 -3.43
N GLY A 409 13.21 4.56 -4.00
CA GLY A 409 12.67 4.61 -5.36
C GLY A 409 11.28 3.97 -5.47
N ASP A 410 10.42 4.21 -4.48
CA ASP A 410 9.03 3.76 -4.53
C ASP A 410 8.34 4.19 -5.82
N ILE A 411 7.76 3.22 -6.52
CA ILE A 411 7.24 3.41 -7.88
C ILE A 411 6.04 4.36 -7.87
N ALA A 412 5.12 4.18 -6.92
CA ALA A 412 3.90 4.98 -6.86
C ALA A 412 4.22 6.45 -6.55
N LEU A 413 5.11 6.70 -5.58
CA LEU A 413 5.60 8.04 -5.30
C LEU A 413 6.36 8.66 -6.48
N GLN A 414 7.22 7.89 -7.17
CA GLN A 414 7.92 8.39 -8.35
C GLN A 414 6.96 8.75 -9.48
N LEU A 415 5.92 7.94 -9.73
CA LEU A 415 4.90 8.24 -10.74
C LEU A 415 4.12 9.51 -10.41
N ASP A 416 3.73 9.69 -9.15
CA ASP A 416 3.01 10.89 -8.69
C ASP A 416 3.87 12.14 -8.90
N LEU A 417 5.13 12.11 -8.43
CA LEU A 417 6.06 13.23 -8.58
C LEU A 417 6.40 13.52 -10.04
N GLN A 418 6.63 12.50 -10.87
CA GLN A 418 6.90 12.67 -12.31
C GLN A 418 5.70 13.25 -13.06
N SER A 419 4.49 12.84 -12.70
CA SER A 419 3.26 13.35 -13.30
C SER A 419 3.09 14.84 -13.00
N LEU A 420 3.24 15.23 -11.73
CA LEU A 420 3.18 16.64 -11.30
C LEU A 420 4.29 17.48 -11.94
N LEU A 421 5.51 16.96 -11.99
CA LEU A 421 6.66 17.61 -12.62
C LEU A 421 6.45 17.85 -14.12
N HIS A 422 5.71 16.97 -14.80
CA HIS A 422 5.41 17.10 -16.22
C HIS A 422 4.24 18.06 -16.49
N GLU A 423 3.15 17.96 -15.72
CA GLU A 423 1.99 18.84 -15.83
C GLU A 423 2.38 20.31 -15.57
N ARG A 424 3.29 20.51 -14.62
CA ARG A 424 3.72 21.83 -14.13
C ARG A 424 2.53 22.73 -13.81
N LYS A 425 1.63 22.29 -12.95
CA LYS A 425 0.40 23.04 -12.57
C LYS A 425 0.71 24.52 -12.27
N LYS A 426 -0.20 25.43 -12.64
CA LYS A 426 0.02 26.89 -12.53
C LYS A 426 0.22 27.36 -11.10
N ALA A 427 -0.50 26.76 -10.14
CA ALA A 427 -0.34 26.96 -8.70
C ALA A 427 -0.13 25.59 -8.06
N ILE A 428 1.10 25.31 -7.64
CA ILE A 428 1.48 24.04 -7.01
C ILE A 428 1.52 24.18 -5.48
N SER A 429 1.01 23.18 -4.78
CA SER A 429 1.07 23.04 -3.33
C SER A 429 1.71 21.70 -2.96
N PHE A 430 2.30 21.59 -1.77
CA PHE A 430 2.77 20.31 -1.25
C PHE A 430 1.62 19.29 -1.09
N LEU A 431 0.38 19.77 -0.92
CA LEU A 431 -0.84 18.94 -0.88
C LEU A 431 -1.23 18.36 -2.24
N ASP A 432 -0.61 18.81 -3.34
CA ASP A 432 -0.79 18.16 -4.63
C ASP A 432 -0.09 16.77 -4.64
N VAL A 433 0.94 16.57 -3.81
CA VAL A 433 1.61 15.27 -3.62
C VAL A 433 0.71 14.37 -2.77
N LYS A 434 0.30 13.23 -3.31
CA LYS A 434 -0.75 12.37 -2.74
C LYS A 434 -0.45 11.92 -1.31
N CYS A 435 0.76 11.41 -1.07
CA CYS A 435 1.15 10.91 0.25
C CYS A 435 1.21 12.01 1.32
N LEU A 436 1.62 13.24 0.96
CA LEU A 436 1.65 14.38 1.88
C LEU A 436 0.24 14.87 2.21
N ARG A 437 -0.67 14.85 1.25
CA ARG A 437 -2.09 15.13 1.49
C ARG A 437 -2.73 14.13 2.46
N GLU A 438 -2.46 12.83 2.27
CA GLU A 438 -2.97 11.77 3.14
C GLU A 438 -2.43 11.92 4.58
N LEU A 439 -1.13 12.22 4.74
CA LEU A 439 -0.56 12.52 6.05
C LEU A 439 -1.21 13.74 6.70
N ASN A 440 -1.40 14.82 5.93
CA ASN A 440 -2.04 16.04 6.44
C ASN A 440 -3.48 15.77 6.88
N GLN A 441 -4.25 14.97 6.12
CA GLN A 441 -5.60 14.58 6.48
C GLN A 441 -5.63 13.82 7.81
N LYS A 442 -4.80 12.77 7.95
CA LYS A 442 -4.73 11.97 9.19
C LYS A 442 -4.42 12.80 10.43
N LYS A 443 -3.53 13.78 10.29
CA LYS A 443 -3.18 14.70 11.37
C LYS A 443 -4.42 15.50 11.81
N VAL A 444 -5.13 16.11 10.87
CA VAL A 444 -6.35 16.89 11.15
C VAL A 444 -7.36 16.04 11.91
N THR A 445 -7.56 14.78 11.49
CA THR A 445 -8.49 13.85 12.17
C THR A 445 -8.06 13.44 13.59
N CYS A 446 -6.75 13.30 13.84
CA CYS A 446 -6.24 12.92 15.18
C CYS A 446 -6.25 14.08 16.19
N THR A 447 -6.05 15.32 15.76
CA THR A 447 -6.14 16.49 16.64
C THR A 447 -7.52 16.68 17.25
N ASP A 448 -8.57 16.27 16.55
CA ASP A 448 -9.95 16.33 17.06
C ASP A 448 -10.24 15.27 18.14
N LEU A 449 -9.51 14.14 18.14
CA LEU A 449 -9.69 13.05 19.10
C LEU A 449 -8.84 13.21 20.38
N ALA A 450 -7.71 13.93 20.31
CA ALA A 450 -6.74 14.02 21.41
C ALA A 450 -7.20 14.90 22.60
N LEU A 451 -8.21 15.76 22.43
CA LEU A 451 -8.75 16.61 23.50
C LEU A 451 -9.50 15.85 24.62
N VAL A 452 -9.73 14.53 24.46
CA VAL A 452 -10.60 13.74 25.34
C VAL A 452 -9.83 12.80 26.31
N GLY A 453 -8.50 12.71 26.20
CA GLY A 453 -7.76 11.51 26.65
C GLY A 453 -7.01 11.49 27.98
N GLN A 454 -6.99 12.53 28.84
CA GLN A 454 -5.99 12.66 29.92
C GLN A 454 -6.40 12.34 31.37
N ALA A 455 -7.36 11.44 31.63
CA ALA A 455 -7.64 10.98 33.00
C ALA A 455 -7.89 9.46 33.04
N LYS A 456 -6.85 8.65 33.33
CA LYS A 456 -6.92 7.18 33.33
C LYS A 456 -5.97 6.59 34.38
N SER A 457 -6.50 6.27 35.56
CA SER A 457 -6.02 5.13 36.36
C SER A 457 -7.04 4.68 37.40
N GLU A 458 -7.84 5.56 38.02
CA GLU A 458 -9.01 5.15 38.83
C GLU A 458 -10.30 5.00 37.99
N ILE A 459 -10.38 5.71 36.86
CA ILE A 459 -11.51 5.71 35.93
C ILE A 459 -11.66 4.35 35.20
N GLU A 460 -10.63 3.52 35.13
CA GLU A 460 -10.69 2.27 34.37
C GLU A 460 -11.51 1.18 35.06
N ALA A 461 -11.42 1.02 36.38
CA ALA A 461 -12.25 0.03 37.10
C ALA A 461 -13.75 0.40 37.06
N GLY A 462 -14.08 1.68 37.25
CA GLY A 462 -15.45 2.18 37.12
C GLY A 462 -15.97 2.12 35.68
N LYS A 463 -15.11 2.32 34.67
CA LYS A 463 -15.47 2.10 33.25
C LYS A 463 -15.70 0.64 32.93
N PHE A 464 -14.92 -0.29 33.50
CA PHE A 464 -15.17 -1.73 33.29
C PHE A 464 -16.48 -2.17 33.96
N GLU A 465 -16.78 -1.70 35.18
CA GLU A 465 -18.08 -1.97 35.83
C GLU A 465 -19.24 -1.35 35.02
N ALA A 466 -19.06 -0.11 34.50
CA ALA A 466 -20.04 0.54 33.63
C ALA A 466 -20.23 -0.18 32.28
N MET A 467 -19.16 -0.69 31.66
CA MET A 467 -19.23 -1.47 30.44
C MET A 467 -19.87 -2.84 30.69
N GLU A 468 -19.59 -3.48 31.82
CA GLU A 468 -20.23 -4.73 32.24
C GLU A 468 -21.73 -4.51 32.48
N PHE A 469 -22.11 -3.42 33.15
CA PHE A 469 -23.51 -3.04 33.38
C PHE A 469 -24.23 -2.65 32.07
N GLN A 470 -23.54 -1.94 31.16
CA GLN A 470 -24.11 -1.60 29.85
C GLN A 470 -24.33 -2.83 28.98
N LEU A 471 -23.38 -3.78 28.97
CA LEU A 471 -23.54 -5.05 28.29
C LEU A 471 -24.67 -5.89 28.90
N LEU A 472 -24.78 -5.89 30.23
CA LEU A 472 -25.90 -6.52 30.95
C LEU A 472 -27.24 -5.89 30.54
N ARG A 473 -27.30 -4.57 30.47
CA ARG A 473 -28.51 -3.83 30.11
C ARG A 473 -29.01 -4.19 28.72
N GLU A 474 -28.10 -4.26 27.75
CA GLU A 474 -28.44 -4.68 26.39
C GLU A 474 -28.83 -6.17 26.33
N LYS A 475 -28.18 -7.05 27.11
CA LYS A 475 -28.58 -8.45 27.24
C LYS A 475 -29.98 -8.61 27.86
N LEU A 476 -30.31 -7.83 28.89
CA LEU A 476 -31.63 -7.89 29.53
C LEU A 476 -32.73 -7.40 28.59
N LYS A 477 -32.51 -6.29 27.86
CA LYS A 477 -33.44 -5.83 26.82
C LYS A 477 -33.68 -6.89 25.76
N ASN A 478 -32.61 -7.55 25.30
CA ASN A 478 -32.72 -8.66 24.34
C ASN A 478 -33.53 -9.82 24.91
N ASP A 479 -33.35 -10.17 26.18
CA ASP A 479 -34.10 -11.26 26.84
C ASP A 479 -35.58 -10.91 27.05
N ILE A 480 -35.88 -9.65 27.37
CA ILE A 480 -37.25 -9.11 27.45
C ILE A 480 -37.91 -9.23 26.07
N ALA A 481 -37.27 -8.71 25.02
CA ALA A 481 -37.79 -8.78 23.66
C ALA A 481 -37.97 -10.23 23.17
N ALA A 482 -37.01 -11.11 23.46
CA ALA A 482 -37.08 -12.54 23.12
C ALA A 482 -38.25 -13.25 23.83
N THR A 483 -38.49 -12.92 25.10
CA THR A 483 -39.59 -13.50 25.90
C THR A 483 -40.95 -12.93 25.48
N GLN A 484 -41.04 -11.63 25.17
CA GLN A 484 -42.23 -11.01 24.59
C GLN A 484 -42.59 -11.64 23.25
N MET A 485 -41.59 -11.84 22.38
CA MET A 485 -41.79 -12.51 21.10
C MET A 485 -42.21 -13.97 21.28
N TYR A 486 -41.66 -14.68 22.28
CA TYR A 486 -42.09 -16.04 22.64
C TYR A 486 -43.55 -16.08 23.13
N ARG A 487 -43.96 -15.14 23.99
CA ARG A 487 -45.38 -14.96 24.39
C ARG A 487 -46.27 -14.70 23.17
N SER A 488 -45.85 -13.81 22.26
CA SER A 488 -46.63 -13.49 21.05
C SER A 488 -46.75 -14.65 20.06
N LYS A 489 -45.71 -15.50 19.95
CA LYS A 489 -45.78 -16.75 19.17
C LYS A 489 -46.82 -17.74 19.71
N LEU A 490 -47.09 -17.71 21.02
CA LEU A 490 -48.12 -18.52 21.68
C LEU A 490 -49.53 -17.90 21.57
N GLU A 491 -49.67 -16.63 21.18
CA GLU A 491 -50.96 -15.90 21.12
C GLU A 491 -51.81 -16.18 19.87
N CYS A 492 -51.19 -16.44 18.71
CA CYS A 492 -51.94 -16.58 17.45
C CYS A 492 -51.26 -17.53 16.44
N HIS A 493 -52.05 -18.43 15.84
CA HIS A 493 -51.60 -19.37 14.80
C HIS A 493 -51.06 -18.68 13.55
N GLU A 494 -51.58 -17.50 13.18
CA GLU A 494 -51.05 -16.74 12.05
C GLU A 494 -49.68 -16.10 12.35
N THR A 495 -49.46 -15.66 13.59
CA THR A 495 -48.17 -15.13 14.07
C THR A 495 -47.13 -16.24 14.13
N LEU A 496 -47.54 -17.43 14.59
CA LEU A 496 -46.74 -18.66 14.53
C LEU A 496 -46.29 -18.99 13.11
N LEU A 497 -47.23 -19.05 12.15
CA LEU A 497 -46.93 -19.32 10.73
C LEU A 497 -46.04 -18.24 10.10
N TYR A 498 -46.25 -16.96 10.47
CA TYR A 498 -45.41 -15.85 10.02
C TYR A 498 -43.96 -16.03 10.48
N HIS A 499 -43.73 -16.24 11.78
CA HIS A 499 -42.38 -16.42 12.32
C HIS A 499 -41.73 -17.72 11.83
N ALA A 500 -42.51 -18.78 11.61
CA ALA A 500 -42.00 -20.02 11.03
C ALA A 500 -41.44 -19.80 9.61
N LYS A 501 -42.12 -18.99 8.78
CA LYS A 501 -41.64 -18.61 7.44
C LYS A 501 -40.36 -17.77 7.50
N VAL A 502 -40.28 -16.81 8.43
CA VAL A 502 -39.09 -15.97 8.63
C VAL A 502 -37.90 -16.80 9.12
N GLU A 503 -38.10 -17.64 10.13
CA GLU A 503 -37.07 -18.56 10.64
C GLU A 503 -36.62 -19.58 9.60
N HIS A 504 -37.54 -20.11 8.78
CA HIS A 504 -37.18 -20.98 7.65
C HIS A 504 -36.28 -20.27 6.65
N THR A 505 -36.62 -19.03 6.29
CA THR A 505 -35.82 -18.21 5.37
C THR A 505 -34.44 -17.90 5.95
N ARG A 506 -34.37 -17.62 7.26
CA ARG A 506 -33.10 -17.45 7.99
C ARG A 506 -32.26 -18.73 8.01
N LYS A 507 -32.85 -19.88 8.37
CA LYS A 507 -32.18 -21.19 8.36
C LYS A 507 -31.65 -21.55 6.98
N ARG A 508 -32.45 -21.33 5.93
CA ARG A 508 -32.06 -21.51 4.53
C ARG A 508 -30.82 -20.68 4.17
N ARG A 509 -30.73 -19.44 4.66
CA ARG A 509 -29.55 -18.60 4.45
C ARG A 509 -28.34 -19.01 5.28
N LEU A 510 -28.53 -19.35 6.56
CA LEU A 510 -27.42 -19.81 7.41
C LEU A 510 -26.81 -21.10 6.86
N GLN A 511 -27.64 -22.05 6.42
CA GLN A 511 -27.15 -23.25 5.76
C GLN A 511 -26.43 -22.94 4.44
N ALA A 512 -26.94 -21.99 3.65
CA ALA A 512 -26.26 -21.56 2.43
C ALA A 512 -24.90 -20.90 2.73
N LEU A 513 -24.81 -20.12 3.81
CA LEU A 513 -23.55 -19.54 4.27
C LEU A 513 -22.57 -20.63 4.70
N ASP A 514 -23.02 -21.56 5.55
CA ASP A 514 -22.21 -22.70 5.99
C ASP A 514 -21.72 -23.54 4.81
N ALA A 515 -22.58 -23.76 3.82
CA ALA A 515 -22.21 -24.47 2.60
C ALA A 515 -21.14 -23.69 1.79
N VAL A 516 -21.32 -22.38 1.63
CA VAL A 516 -20.37 -21.52 0.92
C VAL A 516 -19.02 -21.45 1.64
N GLU A 517 -19.00 -21.46 2.98
CA GLU A 517 -17.76 -21.46 3.77
C GLU A 517 -16.85 -22.65 3.48
N GLU A 518 -17.39 -23.80 3.06
CA GLU A 518 -16.58 -24.96 2.65
C GLU A 518 -15.66 -24.66 1.45
N LEU A 519 -15.97 -23.63 0.65
CA LEU A 519 -15.11 -23.19 -0.47
C LEU A 519 -13.83 -22.47 0.01
N PHE A 520 -13.80 -22.02 1.27
CA PHE A 520 -12.73 -21.19 1.85
C PHE A 520 -11.95 -21.92 2.96
N LYS A 521 -12.40 -23.11 3.38
CA LYS A 521 -11.81 -23.86 4.48
C LYS A 521 -10.87 -24.98 4.00
N GLY A 522 -9.96 -25.36 4.90
CA GLY A 522 -9.07 -26.50 4.73
C GLY A 522 -7.76 -26.19 4.00
N ALA A 523 -6.84 -27.16 4.00
CA ALA A 523 -5.52 -27.08 3.35
C ALA A 523 -5.59 -26.91 1.83
N VAL A 524 -6.73 -27.28 1.23
CA VAL A 524 -6.98 -27.28 -0.22
C VAL A 524 -8.21 -26.42 -0.54
N ALA A 525 -8.35 -25.28 0.15
CA ALA A 525 -9.45 -24.34 -0.05
C ALA A 525 -9.49 -23.86 -1.51
N LYS A 526 -10.67 -23.80 -2.12
CA LYS A 526 -10.84 -23.29 -3.50
C LYS A 526 -10.51 -21.81 -3.59
N PHE A 527 -10.84 -21.04 -2.56
CA PHE A 527 -10.55 -19.61 -2.47
C PHE A 527 -9.73 -19.30 -1.20
N SER A 528 -8.67 -18.53 -1.35
CA SER A 528 -7.80 -18.08 -0.25
C SER A 528 -7.51 -16.59 -0.39
N PHE A 529 -7.51 -15.86 0.73
CA PHE A 529 -7.28 -14.42 0.78
C PHE A 529 -6.12 -14.16 1.73
N THR A 530 -5.08 -13.50 1.25
CA THR A 530 -3.81 -13.34 1.99
C THR A 530 -3.32 -11.91 1.88
N SER A 531 -2.73 -11.37 2.95
CA SER A 531 -2.22 -9.99 3.00
C SER A 531 -0.72 -9.86 2.75
N THR A 532 0.02 -10.97 2.81
CA THR A 532 1.49 -10.99 2.67
C THR A 532 1.94 -12.02 1.63
N VAL A 533 3.05 -11.73 0.96
CA VAL A 533 3.64 -12.66 -0.02
C VAL A 533 4.07 -13.97 0.64
N GLU A 534 4.55 -13.92 1.88
CA GLU A 534 4.95 -15.10 2.65
C GLU A 534 3.78 -16.05 2.90
N HIS A 535 2.61 -15.53 3.33
CA HIS A 535 1.42 -16.36 3.50
C HIS A 535 0.94 -16.96 2.17
N ALA A 536 1.00 -16.19 1.07
CA ALA A 536 0.69 -16.70 -0.25
C ALA A 536 1.66 -17.84 -0.65
N LEU A 537 2.96 -17.66 -0.47
CA LEU A 537 3.99 -18.68 -0.76
C LEU A 537 3.78 -19.96 0.04
N ASN A 538 3.53 -19.85 1.35
CA ASN A 538 3.28 -21.00 2.21
C ASN A 538 2.03 -21.78 1.78
N GLY A 539 0.95 -21.08 1.44
CA GLY A 539 -0.27 -21.70 0.91
C GLY A 539 -0.05 -22.40 -0.43
N LEU A 540 0.73 -21.81 -1.34
CA LEU A 540 1.09 -22.41 -2.62
C LEU A 540 1.94 -23.67 -2.45
N LEU A 541 2.93 -23.64 -1.55
CA LEU A 541 3.76 -24.81 -1.22
C LEU A 541 2.93 -25.93 -0.57
N GLN A 542 1.92 -25.58 0.23
CA GLN A 542 0.98 -26.55 0.78
C GLN A 542 0.13 -27.19 -0.32
N LEU A 543 -0.45 -26.41 -1.23
CA LEU A 543 -1.19 -26.92 -2.40
C LEU A 543 -0.33 -27.86 -3.25
N LYS A 544 0.93 -27.48 -3.50
CA LYS A 544 1.89 -28.34 -4.20
C LYS A 544 2.03 -29.72 -3.54
N LYS A 545 2.20 -29.75 -2.22
CA LYS A 545 2.33 -30.99 -1.43
C LYS A 545 1.07 -31.84 -1.49
N GLU A 546 -0.10 -31.23 -1.35
CA GLU A 546 -1.39 -31.93 -1.34
C GLU A 546 -1.70 -32.58 -2.69
N TYR A 547 -1.44 -31.88 -3.79
CA TYR A 547 -1.61 -32.42 -5.14
C TYR A 547 -0.44 -33.26 -5.64
N ARG A 548 0.67 -33.35 -4.88
CA ARG A 548 1.88 -34.12 -5.20
C ARG A 548 2.43 -33.79 -6.59
N VAL A 549 2.49 -32.50 -6.93
CA VAL A 549 3.05 -32.02 -8.20
C VAL A 549 4.51 -31.58 -8.03
N ASP A 550 5.36 -31.93 -8.99
CA ASP A 550 6.79 -31.55 -8.96
C ASP A 550 6.99 -30.04 -9.05
N ARG A 551 6.22 -29.40 -9.94
CA ARG A 551 6.12 -27.94 -10.04
C ARG A 551 4.66 -27.52 -10.17
N LEU A 552 4.26 -26.52 -9.40
CA LEU A 552 2.88 -26.03 -9.37
C LEU A 552 2.66 -24.99 -10.50
N PRO A 553 1.71 -25.21 -11.43
CA PRO A 553 1.36 -24.20 -12.43
C PRO A 553 0.64 -23.01 -11.78
N ILE A 554 1.20 -21.81 -11.96
CA ILE A 554 0.65 -20.57 -11.40
C ILE A 554 0.44 -19.53 -12.50
N LEU A 555 -0.79 -19.04 -12.63
CA LEU A 555 -1.09 -17.82 -13.38
C LEU A 555 -1.15 -16.66 -12.39
N LEU A 556 -0.19 -15.74 -12.46
CA LEU A 556 -0.13 -14.56 -11.61
C LEU A 556 -0.71 -13.37 -12.35
N MET A 557 -1.84 -12.82 -11.88
CA MET A 557 -2.54 -11.71 -12.50
C MET A 557 -2.19 -10.38 -11.82
N VAL A 558 -1.79 -9.39 -12.63
CA VAL A 558 -1.55 -8.00 -12.19
C VAL A 558 -2.25 -7.04 -13.15
N ASN A 559 -3.13 -6.20 -12.60
CA ASN A 559 -3.88 -5.23 -13.38
C ASN A 559 -3.36 -3.80 -13.17
N TRP A 560 -2.58 -3.30 -14.13
CA TRP A 560 -2.08 -1.93 -14.17
C TRP A 560 -2.78 -1.07 -15.22
N ALA A 561 -4.00 -1.42 -15.65
CA ALA A 561 -4.76 -0.65 -16.63
C ALA A 561 -4.90 0.84 -16.26
N SER A 562 -5.04 1.13 -14.96
CA SER A 562 -5.00 2.48 -14.40
C SER A 562 -4.13 2.54 -13.12
N PRO A 563 -2.81 2.74 -13.24
CA PRO A 563 -1.88 2.68 -12.11
C PRO A 563 -2.22 3.69 -11.00
N SER A 564 -2.77 4.84 -11.37
CA SER A 564 -3.22 5.88 -10.43
C SER A 564 -4.27 5.44 -9.40
N THR A 565 -5.03 4.38 -9.68
CA THR A 565 -6.04 3.82 -8.78
C THR A 565 -5.45 2.84 -7.75
N ILE A 566 -4.21 2.42 -7.95
CA ILE A 566 -3.51 1.45 -7.11
C ILE A 566 -2.83 2.20 -5.97
N ARG A 567 -2.97 1.69 -4.75
CA ARG A 567 -2.27 2.23 -3.58
C ARG A 567 -0.82 1.78 -3.59
N ASP A 568 0.07 2.59 -3.04
CA ASP A 568 1.52 2.33 -3.01
C ASP A 568 1.84 0.94 -2.43
N GLU A 569 1.21 0.59 -1.30
CA GLU A 569 1.37 -0.70 -0.63
C GLU A 569 0.97 -1.88 -1.52
N GLN A 570 -0.16 -1.77 -2.25
CA GLN A 570 -0.58 -2.80 -3.21
C GLN A 570 0.40 -2.91 -4.38
N MET A 571 0.89 -1.79 -4.90
CA MET A 571 1.82 -1.79 -6.04
C MET A 571 3.16 -2.45 -5.67
N GLN A 572 3.66 -2.18 -4.46
CA GLN A 572 4.85 -2.86 -3.92
C GLN A 572 4.59 -4.36 -3.78
N LEU A 573 3.43 -4.75 -3.22
CA LEU A 573 3.04 -6.14 -3.06
C LEU A 573 2.95 -6.88 -4.41
N GLN A 574 2.39 -6.24 -5.45
CA GLN A 574 2.32 -6.74 -6.82
C GLN A 574 3.70 -6.99 -7.44
N VAL A 575 4.63 -6.05 -7.29
CA VAL A 575 5.99 -6.19 -7.83
C VAL A 575 6.77 -7.26 -7.05
N GLN A 576 6.61 -7.28 -5.72
CA GLN A 576 7.27 -8.26 -4.86
C GLN A 576 6.81 -9.68 -5.15
N VAL A 577 5.49 -9.90 -5.28
CA VAL A 577 4.96 -11.24 -5.60
C VAL A 577 5.36 -11.68 -7.00
N LEU A 578 5.39 -10.78 -7.99
CA LEU A 578 5.93 -11.07 -9.33
C LEU A 578 7.38 -11.55 -9.25
N GLN A 579 8.24 -10.80 -8.54
CA GLN A 579 9.65 -11.15 -8.40
C GLN A 579 9.84 -12.49 -7.67
N GLN A 580 9.16 -12.67 -6.54
CA GLN A 580 9.34 -13.86 -5.70
C GLN A 580 8.75 -15.09 -6.37
N ILE A 581 7.52 -15.05 -6.88
CA ILE A 581 6.88 -16.23 -7.49
C ILE A 581 7.59 -16.64 -8.77
N LEU A 582 7.95 -15.69 -9.65
CA LEU A 582 8.65 -16.01 -10.91
C LEU A 582 10.04 -16.61 -10.68
N GLY A 583 10.70 -16.27 -9.56
CA GLY A 583 12.06 -16.73 -9.23
C GLY A 583 12.14 -18.09 -8.51
N GLN A 584 11.02 -18.70 -8.12
CA GLN A 584 11.00 -19.94 -7.34
C GLN A 584 11.03 -21.18 -8.25
N GLU A 585 11.94 -22.11 -7.96
CA GLU A 585 12.11 -23.35 -8.73
C GLU A 585 10.98 -24.37 -8.52
N ASP A 586 10.25 -24.24 -7.41
CA ASP A 586 9.13 -25.09 -7.05
C ASP A 586 7.86 -24.84 -7.88
N PHE A 587 7.84 -23.78 -8.69
CA PHE A 587 6.67 -23.33 -9.43
C PHE A 587 6.93 -23.32 -10.94
N GLU A 588 5.84 -23.38 -11.70
CA GLU A 588 5.81 -23.07 -13.14
C GLU A 588 4.92 -21.84 -13.35
N PRO A 589 5.44 -20.62 -13.11
CA PRO A 589 4.64 -19.41 -13.15
C PRO A 589 4.64 -18.73 -14.52
N MET A 590 3.52 -18.11 -14.86
CA MET A 590 3.44 -17.06 -15.87
C MET A 590 2.76 -15.85 -15.24
N GLY A 591 3.42 -14.70 -15.28
CA GLY A 591 2.77 -13.44 -14.93
C GLY A 591 1.99 -12.89 -16.13
N LEU A 592 0.79 -12.41 -15.88
CA LEU A 592 -0.05 -11.72 -16.83
C LEU A 592 -0.26 -10.30 -16.33
N VAL A 593 0.41 -9.34 -16.98
CA VAL A 593 0.39 -7.94 -16.57
C VAL A 593 -0.42 -7.14 -17.59
N VAL A 594 -1.55 -6.56 -17.16
CA VAL A 594 -2.31 -5.60 -17.96
C VAL A 594 -1.59 -4.27 -17.89
N MET A 595 -1.09 -3.79 -19.02
CA MET A 595 -0.30 -2.57 -19.08
C MET A 595 -1.20 -1.32 -19.02
N PRO A 596 -0.64 -0.16 -18.62
CA PRO A 596 -1.39 1.08 -18.50
C PRO A 596 -2.12 1.46 -19.80
N VAL A 597 -3.41 1.71 -19.70
CA VAL A 597 -4.26 2.26 -20.78
C VAL A 597 -4.82 3.63 -20.43
N TRP A 598 -4.78 4.00 -19.14
CA TRP A 598 -5.25 5.28 -18.64
C TRP A 598 -4.30 5.84 -17.59
N GLU A 599 -4.08 7.15 -17.66
CA GLU A 599 -3.33 7.91 -16.67
C GLU A 599 -4.00 9.27 -16.41
N ARG A 600 -3.91 9.77 -15.16
CA ARG A 600 -4.58 11.03 -14.77
C ARG A 600 -3.99 12.23 -15.51
N ALA A 601 -2.66 12.25 -15.63
CA ALA A 601 -1.96 13.32 -16.32
C ALA A 601 -1.96 13.08 -17.84
N LYS A 602 -2.34 14.10 -18.59
CA LYS A 602 -2.40 14.01 -20.05
C LYS A 602 -0.97 13.82 -20.61
N GLY A 603 -0.78 12.76 -21.40
CA GLY A 603 0.50 12.49 -22.08
C GLY A 603 1.54 11.74 -21.23
N SER A 604 1.22 11.31 -20.00
CA SER A 604 2.16 10.56 -19.16
C SER A 604 2.07 9.04 -19.29
N LEU A 605 1.11 8.50 -20.04
CA LEU A 605 0.89 7.05 -20.18
C LEU A 605 2.17 6.28 -20.58
N TYR A 606 2.90 6.78 -21.59
CA TYR A 606 4.17 6.19 -22.03
C TYR A 606 5.23 6.18 -20.92
N LYS A 607 5.25 7.20 -20.06
CA LYS A 607 6.18 7.26 -18.93
C LYS A 607 5.82 6.24 -17.87
N SER A 608 4.53 6.15 -17.52
CA SER A 608 4.03 5.14 -16.58
C SER A 608 4.37 3.74 -17.06
N GLU A 609 4.13 3.44 -18.34
CA GLU A 609 4.50 2.16 -18.95
C GLU A 609 6.02 1.91 -18.88
N THR A 610 6.82 2.90 -19.27
CA THR A 610 8.30 2.79 -19.28
C THR A 610 8.86 2.57 -17.86
N LEU A 611 8.32 3.28 -16.85
CA LEU A 611 8.77 3.15 -15.47
C LEU A 611 8.41 1.78 -14.90
N LEU A 612 7.19 1.29 -15.13
CA LEU A 612 6.73 -0.02 -14.66
C LEU A 612 7.52 -1.16 -15.32
N LEU A 613 7.71 -1.13 -16.65
CA LEU A 613 8.53 -2.11 -17.36
C LEU A 613 9.97 -2.11 -16.87
N LYS A 614 10.53 -0.91 -16.66
CA LYS A 614 11.88 -0.76 -16.11
C LYS A 614 11.98 -1.36 -14.71
N SER A 615 11.03 -1.07 -13.83
CA SER A 615 11.02 -1.63 -12.48
C SER A 615 11.07 -3.15 -12.51
N LEU A 616 10.24 -3.78 -13.34
CA LEU A 616 10.25 -5.24 -13.52
C LEU A 616 11.58 -5.75 -14.13
N SER A 617 12.12 -5.05 -15.12
CA SER A 617 13.42 -5.41 -15.71
C SER A 617 14.58 -5.34 -14.72
N GLU A 618 14.56 -4.38 -13.79
CA GLU A 618 15.57 -4.23 -12.73
C GLU A 618 15.43 -5.33 -11.64
N LYS A 619 14.33 -6.10 -11.66
CA LYS A 619 14.06 -7.28 -10.82
C LYS A 619 14.28 -8.61 -11.54
N GLU A 620 14.99 -8.62 -12.67
CA GLU A 620 15.31 -9.83 -13.46
C GLU A 620 14.05 -10.57 -13.97
N ILE A 621 12.96 -9.84 -14.22
CA ILE A 621 11.74 -10.37 -14.81
C ILE A 621 11.78 -10.13 -16.33
N ASN A 622 11.64 -11.20 -17.12
CA ASN A 622 11.51 -11.10 -18.57
C ASN A 622 10.08 -10.68 -18.94
N MET A 623 9.95 -9.58 -19.67
CA MET A 623 8.69 -8.99 -20.13
C MET A 623 8.68 -8.80 -21.67
N ASP A 624 9.52 -9.52 -22.40
CA ASP A 624 9.66 -9.34 -23.86
C ASP A 624 8.40 -9.77 -24.61
N GLU A 625 7.67 -10.75 -24.05
CA GLU A 625 6.48 -11.34 -24.64
C GLU A 625 5.25 -10.47 -24.45
N LYS A 626 4.50 -10.26 -25.54
CA LYS A 626 3.40 -9.29 -25.63
C LYS A 626 2.11 -9.98 -26.06
N ALA A 627 1.01 -9.62 -25.43
CA ALA A 627 -0.32 -10.04 -25.88
C ALA A 627 -1.32 -8.87 -25.82
N SER A 628 -2.55 -9.08 -26.27
CA SER A 628 -3.64 -8.10 -26.12
C SER A 628 -4.96 -8.72 -25.66
N LEU A 629 -5.68 -7.97 -24.83
CA LEU A 629 -7.08 -8.23 -24.49
C LEU A 629 -7.97 -7.39 -25.41
N SER A 630 -8.76 -8.04 -26.25
CA SER A 630 -9.61 -7.36 -27.24
C SER A 630 -11.06 -7.21 -26.75
N PHE A 631 -11.67 -6.06 -26.99
CA PHE A 631 -13.08 -5.79 -26.67
C PHE A 631 -13.97 -5.66 -27.92
N GLU A 632 -15.26 -5.99 -27.79
CA GLU A 632 -16.24 -5.92 -28.89
C GLU A 632 -16.75 -4.49 -29.18
N GLU A 633 -16.96 -3.65 -28.17
CA GLU A 633 -17.92 -2.52 -28.24
C GLU A 633 -17.33 -1.10 -28.45
N ARG A 634 -16.05 -0.94 -28.79
CA ARG A 634 -15.55 0.34 -29.29
C ARG A 634 -14.54 0.13 -30.40
N ALA A 635 -14.93 0.56 -31.60
CA ALA A 635 -14.02 0.74 -32.73
C ALA A 635 -13.39 2.13 -32.61
N ASP A 636 -12.06 2.28 -32.71
CA ASP A 636 -11.43 3.61 -32.80
C ASP A 636 -12.10 4.36 -33.96
N PRO A 637 -12.68 5.57 -33.75
CA PRO A 637 -13.43 6.27 -34.79
C PRO A 637 -12.56 6.65 -36.00
N ARG A 638 -11.23 6.61 -35.89
CA ARG A 638 -10.29 6.93 -36.97
C ARG A 638 -10.05 5.75 -37.92
N ASP A 639 -10.06 4.51 -37.44
CA ASP A 639 -9.68 3.35 -38.26
C ASP A 639 -10.51 2.06 -38.03
N ARG A 640 -11.53 2.14 -37.17
CA ARG A 640 -12.46 1.06 -36.81
C ARG A 640 -11.81 -0.16 -36.13
N ARG A 641 -10.59 -0.04 -35.58
CA ARG A 641 -9.96 -1.15 -34.84
C ARG A 641 -10.64 -1.40 -33.49
N PRO A 642 -10.79 -2.66 -33.05
CA PRO A 642 -11.27 -2.98 -31.72
C PRO A 642 -10.41 -2.31 -30.65
N LEU A 643 -11.04 -1.90 -29.53
CA LEU A 643 -10.31 -1.46 -28.35
C LEU A 643 -9.48 -2.63 -27.81
N GLU A 644 -8.17 -2.41 -27.66
CA GLU A 644 -7.23 -3.41 -27.14
C GLU A 644 -6.55 -2.90 -25.88
N TYR A 645 -6.50 -3.75 -24.86
CA TYR A 645 -5.68 -3.51 -23.68
C TYR A 645 -4.37 -4.28 -23.86
N PRO A 646 -3.21 -3.58 -23.84
CA PRO A 646 -1.91 -4.22 -23.99
C PRO A 646 -1.60 -5.08 -22.77
N LEU A 647 -1.07 -6.28 -23.02
CA LEU A 647 -0.65 -7.23 -22.01
C LEU A 647 0.85 -7.53 -22.17
N ARG A 648 1.50 -7.85 -21.07
CA ARG A 648 2.85 -8.42 -21.04
C ARG A 648 2.82 -9.76 -20.34
N LEU A 649 3.49 -10.74 -20.94
CA LEU A 649 3.66 -12.07 -20.35
C LEU A 649 5.02 -12.11 -19.66
N ALA A 650 4.99 -12.33 -18.34
CA ALA A 650 6.16 -12.29 -17.49
C ALA A 650 6.70 -13.70 -17.24
N PHE A 651 7.99 -13.89 -17.48
CA PHE A 651 8.71 -15.15 -17.24
C PHE A 651 10.01 -14.89 -16.47
N PRO A 652 10.57 -15.90 -15.78
CA PRO A 652 11.90 -15.78 -15.18
C PRO A 652 12.99 -15.55 -16.24
N MET A 653 13.96 -14.64 -15.99
CA MET A 653 15.10 -14.42 -16.91
C MET A 653 16.01 -15.65 -17.08
N ARG A 654 16.02 -16.58 -16.12
CA ARG A 654 16.98 -17.71 -16.06
C ARG A 654 16.65 -18.90 -16.98
N THR A 655 15.68 -18.80 -17.89
CA THR A 655 15.39 -19.87 -18.86
C THR A 655 16.42 -19.89 -19.99
N SER A 656 17.68 -20.20 -19.67
CA SER A 656 18.80 -20.28 -20.62
C SER A 656 19.12 -21.71 -21.09
N SER A 657 18.30 -22.71 -20.74
CA SER A 657 18.38 -24.02 -21.38
C SER A 657 17.12 -24.28 -22.22
N ALA A 658 17.32 -24.58 -23.50
CA ALA A 658 16.26 -24.93 -24.45
C ALA A 658 15.51 -26.24 -24.11
N GLN A 659 15.82 -26.87 -22.95
CA GLN A 659 15.33 -28.20 -22.57
C GLN A 659 14.09 -28.20 -21.65
N GLN A 660 13.63 -27.05 -21.13
CA GLN A 660 12.38 -26.97 -20.35
C GLN A 660 11.55 -25.74 -20.75
N ALA A 661 10.85 -25.83 -21.89
CA ALA A 661 9.86 -24.84 -22.27
C ALA A 661 8.66 -24.88 -21.30
N SER A 662 8.30 -23.72 -20.74
CA SER A 662 7.18 -23.58 -19.80
C SER A 662 5.86 -24.02 -20.46
N PRO A 663 4.95 -24.74 -19.75
CA PRO A 663 3.66 -25.15 -20.33
C PRO A 663 2.83 -23.96 -20.81
N TRP A 664 3.01 -22.79 -20.20
CA TRP A 664 2.34 -21.54 -20.57
C TRP A 664 2.73 -21.03 -21.97
N GLN A 665 3.90 -21.40 -22.50
CA GLN A 665 4.31 -21.03 -23.87
C GLN A 665 3.49 -21.75 -24.96
N ARG A 666 2.68 -22.75 -24.57
CA ARG A 666 1.77 -23.46 -25.47
C ARG A 666 0.34 -22.92 -25.43
N CYS A 667 0.02 -22.00 -24.51
CA CYS A 667 -1.32 -21.48 -24.42
C CYS A 667 -1.67 -20.58 -25.62
N SER A 668 -2.97 -20.50 -25.94
CA SER A 668 -3.48 -19.70 -27.07
C SER A 668 -3.14 -18.22 -26.92
N LEU A 669 -3.12 -17.68 -25.71
CA LEU A 669 -2.75 -16.29 -25.46
C LEU A 669 -1.31 -16.00 -25.89
N PHE A 670 -0.38 -16.91 -25.56
CA PHE A 670 1.03 -16.80 -25.95
C PHE A 670 1.21 -17.00 -27.45
N GLN A 671 0.59 -18.04 -28.04
CA GLN A 671 0.76 -18.36 -29.45
C GLN A 671 0.15 -17.29 -30.39
N ASN A 672 -1.01 -16.75 -30.02
CA ASN A 672 -1.75 -15.82 -30.87
C ASN A 672 -1.44 -14.35 -30.56
N ASN A 673 -0.71 -14.05 -29.48
CA ASN A 673 -0.46 -12.71 -28.95
C ASN A 673 -1.75 -11.90 -28.68
N ARG A 674 -2.89 -12.58 -28.47
CA ARG A 674 -4.19 -11.97 -28.18
C ARG A 674 -5.17 -12.97 -27.58
N THR A 675 -6.21 -12.48 -26.93
CA THR A 675 -7.30 -13.34 -26.45
C THR A 675 -8.02 -14.05 -27.60
N SER A 676 -8.39 -15.32 -27.38
CA SER A 676 -9.07 -16.17 -28.38
C SER A 676 -10.48 -15.67 -28.71
N SER A 677 -11.11 -14.99 -27.77
CA SER A 677 -12.41 -14.33 -27.93
C SER A 677 -12.31 -12.85 -27.57
N ARG A 678 -13.24 -12.04 -28.09
CA ARG A 678 -13.39 -10.64 -27.71
C ARG A 678 -14.29 -10.55 -26.47
N ALA A 679 -13.91 -9.70 -25.53
CA ALA A 679 -14.67 -9.45 -24.32
C ALA A 679 -15.71 -8.35 -24.52
N LYS A 680 -16.78 -8.41 -23.74
CA LYS A 680 -17.74 -7.29 -23.61
C LYS A 680 -17.22 -6.31 -22.57
N MET A 681 -17.24 -5.03 -22.90
CA MET A 681 -16.81 -3.98 -21.97
C MET A 681 -17.82 -3.88 -20.83
N MET A 682 -17.33 -3.80 -19.59
CA MET A 682 -18.19 -3.60 -18.43
C MET A 682 -18.88 -2.23 -18.52
N LEU A 683 -20.21 -2.22 -18.36
CA LEU A 683 -20.99 -0.99 -18.35
C LEU A 683 -20.82 -0.29 -16.99
N THR A 684 -20.84 1.06 -16.97
CA THR A 684 -20.66 1.83 -15.73
C THR A 684 -21.65 1.42 -14.64
N LYS A 685 -22.89 1.12 -15.00
CA LYS A 685 -23.94 0.67 -14.06
C LYS A 685 -23.61 -0.66 -13.34
N ASP A 686 -22.73 -1.48 -13.91
CA ASP A 686 -22.35 -2.79 -13.39
C ASP A 686 -21.00 -2.73 -12.64
N MET A 687 -20.35 -1.56 -12.60
CA MET A 687 -19.08 -1.36 -11.88
C MET A 687 -19.31 -1.30 -10.37
N ARG A 688 -18.30 -1.74 -9.61
CA ARG A 688 -18.35 -1.75 -8.14
C ARG A 688 -17.41 -0.71 -7.55
N LEU A 689 -17.89 0.02 -6.56
CA LEU A 689 -17.09 0.92 -5.73
C LEU A 689 -17.19 0.47 -4.27
N PRO A 690 -16.06 0.27 -3.57
CA PRO A 690 -16.09 0.12 -2.12
C PRO A 690 -16.65 1.41 -1.50
N GLU A 691 -17.80 1.33 -0.81
CA GLU A 691 -18.37 2.48 -0.09
C GLU A 691 -17.66 2.64 1.26
N SER A 692 -17.15 3.84 1.56
CA SER A 692 -16.57 4.20 2.86
C SER A 692 -17.66 4.68 3.84
N GLU A 693 -17.46 4.55 5.15
CA GLU A 693 -18.43 5.00 6.17
C GLU A 693 -18.75 6.50 6.07
N GLU A 694 -17.81 7.30 5.56
CA GLU A 694 -17.93 8.75 5.38
C GLU A 694 -18.59 9.15 4.05
N ASP A 695 -18.82 8.20 3.13
CA ASP A 695 -19.30 8.51 1.78
C ASP A 695 -20.77 8.95 1.79
N LEU A 696 -21.06 10.23 1.53
CA LEU A 696 -22.43 10.71 1.40
C LEU A 696 -23.26 9.91 0.37
N PRO A 697 -24.61 9.86 0.51
CA PRO A 697 -25.45 9.22 -0.47
C PRO A 697 -25.17 9.77 -1.87
N SER A 698 -25.24 8.96 -2.90
CA SER A 698 -25.19 9.46 -4.27
C SER A 698 -25.93 8.50 -5.19
N THR A 699 -26.61 9.11 -6.17
CA THR A 699 -27.57 8.50 -7.09
C THR A 699 -26.98 8.13 -8.42
N ASP A 700 -25.85 8.73 -8.75
CA ASP A 700 -25.26 8.61 -10.06
C ASP A 700 -23.92 7.92 -9.91
N LEU A 701 -23.94 6.61 -10.15
CA LEU A 701 -22.71 5.84 -10.22
C LEU A 701 -21.77 6.42 -11.28
N GLU A 702 -22.28 7.06 -12.35
CA GLU A 702 -21.45 7.74 -13.34
C GLU A 702 -20.73 8.97 -12.77
N GLN A 703 -21.29 9.64 -11.76
CA GLN A 703 -20.65 10.74 -11.03
C GLN A 703 -19.66 10.25 -9.96
N ARG A 704 -19.89 9.07 -9.36
CA ARG A 704 -19.00 8.49 -8.35
C ARG A 704 -17.81 7.76 -8.95
N VAL A 705 -18.02 7.01 -10.04
CA VAL A 705 -16.97 6.20 -10.67
C VAL A 705 -16.07 7.11 -11.49
N SER A 706 -14.86 7.30 -10.98
CA SER A 706 -13.83 8.05 -11.70
C SER A 706 -13.50 7.38 -13.03
N MET A 707 -13.08 8.17 -14.04
CA MET A 707 -12.62 7.60 -15.31
C MET A 707 -11.52 6.55 -15.10
N ALA A 708 -10.61 6.78 -14.17
CA ALA A 708 -9.56 5.85 -13.78
C ALA A 708 -10.12 4.47 -13.39
N GLU A 709 -11.17 4.46 -12.56
CA GLU A 709 -11.83 3.22 -12.11
C GLU A 709 -12.52 2.48 -13.24
N ARG A 710 -13.10 3.20 -14.22
CA ARG A 710 -13.73 2.59 -15.40
C ARG A 710 -12.76 1.78 -16.24
N TYR A 711 -11.50 2.21 -16.34
CA TYR A 711 -10.45 1.46 -17.05
C TYR A 711 -9.84 0.34 -16.19
N SER A 712 -9.87 0.49 -14.86
CA SER A 712 -9.33 -0.53 -13.95
C SER A 712 -10.21 -1.76 -13.81
N GLN A 713 -11.54 -1.63 -13.97
CA GLN A 713 -12.48 -2.76 -13.86
C GLN A 713 -12.68 -3.40 -15.24
N LEU A 714 -12.05 -4.55 -15.47
CA LEU A 714 -12.04 -5.24 -16.77
C LEU A 714 -13.40 -5.91 -17.04
N GLY A 715 -13.98 -6.46 -15.98
CA GLY A 715 -15.23 -7.18 -15.93
C GLY A 715 -15.12 -8.69 -16.12
N GLU A 716 -16.16 -9.41 -15.70
CA GLU A 716 -16.21 -10.88 -15.75
C GLU A 716 -16.06 -11.43 -17.18
N SER A 717 -16.54 -10.71 -18.20
CA SER A 717 -16.36 -11.10 -19.60
C SER A 717 -14.89 -11.06 -20.03
N ALA A 718 -14.14 -10.04 -19.60
CA ALA A 718 -12.72 -9.90 -19.90
C ALA A 718 -11.88 -10.92 -19.11
N ALA A 719 -12.17 -11.10 -17.81
CA ALA A 719 -11.55 -12.13 -16.99
C ALA A 719 -11.78 -13.53 -17.60
N GLY A 720 -13.00 -13.84 -18.02
CA GLY A 720 -13.34 -15.09 -18.72
C GLY A 720 -12.57 -15.30 -20.02
N ALA A 721 -12.46 -14.26 -20.86
CA ALA A 721 -11.69 -14.34 -22.10
C ALA A 721 -10.20 -14.59 -21.85
N LEU A 722 -9.61 -13.94 -20.84
CA LEU A 722 -8.22 -14.15 -20.43
C LEU A 722 -7.99 -15.58 -19.94
N LEU A 723 -8.80 -16.05 -18.97
CA LEU A 723 -8.67 -17.39 -18.41
C LEU A 723 -8.90 -18.49 -19.45
N ALA A 724 -9.85 -18.31 -20.37
CA ALA A 724 -10.06 -19.26 -21.47
C ALA A 724 -8.86 -19.30 -22.43
N SER A 725 -8.22 -18.15 -22.70
CA SER A 725 -7.09 -18.05 -23.63
C SER A 725 -5.77 -18.56 -23.04
N THR A 726 -5.63 -18.55 -21.72
CA THR A 726 -4.45 -19.10 -21.02
C THR A 726 -4.68 -20.55 -20.64
N LEU A 727 -5.65 -20.80 -19.78
CA LEU A 727 -5.80 -22.07 -19.08
C LEU A 727 -6.63 -23.09 -19.86
N GLY A 728 -7.62 -22.63 -20.64
CA GLY A 728 -8.43 -23.49 -21.50
C GLY A 728 -7.66 -24.19 -22.63
N SER A 729 -6.39 -23.81 -22.83
CA SER A 729 -5.50 -24.33 -23.86
C SER A 729 -4.25 -25.03 -23.30
N LEU A 730 -4.16 -25.20 -21.97
CA LEU A 730 -3.09 -25.98 -21.37
C LEU A 730 -3.24 -27.47 -21.73
N PRO A 731 -2.14 -28.22 -21.95
CA PRO A 731 -2.20 -29.64 -22.22
C PRO A 731 -2.89 -30.40 -21.07
N ALA A 732 -3.74 -31.37 -21.38
CA ALA A 732 -4.32 -32.26 -20.38
C ALA A 732 -3.21 -32.99 -19.61
N GLY A 733 -3.23 -32.93 -18.28
CA GLY A 733 -2.23 -33.62 -17.44
C GLY A 733 -1.89 -32.97 -16.09
N HIS A 734 -2.27 -31.71 -15.85
CA HIS A 734 -2.05 -31.07 -14.55
C HIS A 734 -3.24 -31.32 -13.60
N PRO A 735 -3.02 -31.89 -12.39
CA PRO A 735 -4.09 -32.15 -11.44
C PRO A 735 -4.61 -30.87 -10.77
N CYS A 736 -3.80 -29.80 -10.76
CA CYS A 736 -4.12 -28.53 -10.10
C CYS A 736 -3.49 -27.34 -10.84
N CYS A 737 -4.19 -26.21 -10.84
CA CYS A 737 -3.67 -24.91 -11.28
C CYS A 737 -4.12 -23.81 -10.32
N VAL A 738 -3.26 -22.81 -10.10
CA VAL A 738 -3.56 -21.66 -9.24
C VAL A 738 -3.65 -20.37 -10.04
N LEU A 739 -4.70 -19.60 -9.80
CA LEU A 739 -4.80 -18.18 -10.18
C LEU A 739 -4.45 -17.33 -8.96
N LEU A 740 -3.28 -16.73 -8.98
CA LEU A 740 -2.84 -15.78 -7.96
C LEU A 740 -3.18 -14.36 -8.45
N ASP A 741 -4.20 -13.75 -7.85
CA ASP A 741 -4.70 -12.43 -8.20
C ASP A 741 -4.12 -11.37 -7.24
N ALA A 742 -3.14 -10.61 -7.73
CA ALA A 742 -2.57 -9.49 -6.99
C ALA A 742 -3.33 -8.17 -7.26
N SER A 743 -4.54 -8.24 -7.81
CA SER A 743 -5.43 -7.10 -8.05
C SER A 743 -6.91 -7.43 -7.76
N PRO A 744 -7.25 -7.99 -6.57
CA PRO A 744 -8.57 -8.56 -6.30
C PRO A 744 -9.70 -7.52 -6.13
N LYS A 745 -9.40 -6.22 -6.21
CA LYS A 745 -10.25 -5.09 -5.80
C LYS A 745 -11.71 -5.17 -6.25
N SER A 746 -12.02 -5.67 -7.46
CA SER A 746 -13.40 -5.78 -7.98
C SER A 746 -13.96 -7.21 -8.02
N GLY A 747 -13.14 -8.21 -7.65
CA GLY A 747 -13.53 -9.62 -7.55
C GLY A 747 -13.85 -10.33 -8.88
N GLU A 748 -13.53 -9.71 -10.03
CA GLU A 748 -13.91 -10.20 -11.37
C GLU A 748 -13.35 -11.60 -11.69
N PHE A 749 -12.08 -11.84 -11.34
CA PHE A 749 -11.43 -13.13 -11.52
C PHE A 749 -11.99 -14.18 -10.56
N ALA A 750 -12.19 -13.83 -9.29
CA ALA A 750 -12.78 -14.74 -8.31
C ALA A 750 -14.18 -15.22 -8.73
N ARG A 751 -15.02 -14.29 -9.21
CA ARG A 751 -16.38 -14.60 -9.72
C ARG A 751 -16.35 -15.47 -10.97
N THR A 752 -15.39 -15.22 -11.86
CA THR A 752 -15.18 -16.06 -13.05
C THR A 752 -14.76 -17.48 -12.67
N VAL A 753 -13.87 -17.65 -11.69
CA VAL A 753 -13.46 -18.96 -11.15
C VAL A 753 -14.58 -19.66 -10.37
N LEU A 754 -15.47 -18.90 -9.73
CA LEU A 754 -16.64 -19.46 -9.06
C LEU A 754 -17.65 -20.05 -10.06
N LYS A 755 -17.87 -19.36 -11.18
CA LYS A 755 -18.78 -19.76 -12.26
C LYS A 755 -18.20 -20.79 -13.22
N SER A 756 -16.90 -21.09 -13.13
CA SER A 756 -16.28 -22.05 -14.04
C SER A 756 -16.87 -23.45 -13.82
N PRO A 757 -17.16 -24.19 -14.90
CA PRO A 757 -17.65 -25.56 -14.77
C PRO A 757 -16.59 -26.44 -14.10
N GLU A 758 -17.04 -27.51 -13.46
CA GLU A 758 -16.12 -28.52 -12.92
C GLU A 758 -15.23 -29.06 -14.05
N SER A 759 -13.92 -29.02 -13.81
CA SER A 759 -12.89 -29.48 -14.74
C SER A 759 -12.11 -30.64 -14.11
N SER A 760 -11.47 -31.45 -14.95
CA SER A 760 -10.53 -32.49 -14.50
C SER A 760 -9.32 -31.93 -13.75
N THR A 761 -8.96 -30.66 -14.01
CA THR A 761 -7.94 -29.91 -13.25
C THR A 761 -8.62 -29.12 -12.14
N ALA A 762 -8.15 -29.26 -10.90
CA ALA A 762 -8.63 -28.46 -9.78
C ALA A 762 -8.13 -27.01 -9.87
N TRP A 763 -9.01 -26.07 -9.52
CA TRP A 763 -8.74 -24.63 -9.62
C TRP A 763 -8.72 -24.00 -8.24
N HIS A 764 -7.63 -23.31 -7.95
CA HIS A 764 -7.49 -22.52 -6.72
C HIS A 764 -7.33 -21.05 -7.07
N TYR A 765 -8.07 -20.20 -6.39
CA TYR A 765 -7.95 -18.75 -6.46
C TYR A 765 -7.30 -18.24 -5.17
N VAL A 766 -6.21 -17.50 -5.32
CA VAL A 766 -5.51 -16.85 -4.21
C VAL A 766 -5.52 -15.35 -4.45
N ALA A 767 -6.19 -14.59 -3.60
CA ALA A 767 -6.14 -13.13 -3.60
C ALA A 767 -4.99 -12.63 -2.72
N LEU A 768 -4.25 -11.64 -3.22
CA LEU A 768 -3.18 -10.96 -2.50
C LEU A 768 -3.38 -9.43 -2.52
N ALA A 769 -3.73 -8.85 -1.37
CA ALA A 769 -3.94 -7.42 -1.18
C ALA A 769 -3.88 -7.03 0.31
N PRO A 770 -3.71 -5.74 0.68
CA PRO A 770 -3.87 -5.29 2.05
C PRO A 770 -5.24 -5.67 2.63
N GLU A 771 -5.29 -5.90 3.95
CA GLU A 771 -6.45 -6.46 4.67
C GLU A 771 -7.75 -5.71 4.38
N ASN A 772 -7.70 -4.39 4.33
CA ASN A 772 -8.87 -3.56 4.08
C ASN A 772 -9.52 -3.77 2.70
N GLN A 773 -8.79 -4.30 1.71
CA GLN A 773 -9.33 -4.67 0.40
C GLN A 773 -9.82 -6.12 0.38
N LEU A 774 -9.18 -7.01 1.14
CA LEU A 774 -9.53 -8.43 1.18
C LEU A 774 -10.90 -8.67 1.81
N ASP A 775 -11.20 -8.01 2.94
CA ASP A 775 -12.47 -8.22 3.66
C ASP A 775 -13.67 -7.92 2.76
N TRP A 776 -13.58 -6.82 2.01
CA TRP A 776 -14.63 -6.44 1.06
C TRP A 776 -14.74 -7.46 -0.08
N ALA A 777 -13.63 -7.84 -0.69
CA ALA A 777 -13.62 -8.78 -1.82
C ALA A 777 -14.10 -10.18 -1.42
N GLN A 778 -13.72 -10.65 -0.23
CA GLN A 778 -14.13 -11.94 0.30
C GLN A 778 -15.63 -11.95 0.63
N GLN A 779 -16.13 -10.92 1.33
CA GLN A 779 -17.56 -10.84 1.67
C GLN A 779 -18.44 -10.71 0.42
N ASP A 780 -18.02 -9.89 -0.54
CA ASP A 780 -18.72 -9.72 -1.83
C ASP A 780 -18.79 -11.04 -2.62
N LEU A 781 -17.72 -11.84 -2.60
CA LEU A 781 -17.70 -13.16 -3.21
C LEU A 781 -18.60 -14.16 -2.46
N LYS A 782 -18.61 -14.14 -1.12
CA LYS A 782 -19.47 -15.00 -0.30
C LYS A 782 -20.94 -14.71 -0.55
N ASP A 783 -21.35 -13.44 -0.50
CA ASP A 783 -22.71 -13.01 -0.80
C ASP A 783 -23.14 -13.49 -2.20
N PHE A 784 -22.25 -13.35 -3.19
CA PHE A 784 -22.52 -13.79 -4.55
C PHE A 784 -22.61 -15.32 -4.68
N ALA A 785 -21.73 -16.06 -4.01
CA ALA A 785 -21.75 -17.52 -3.98
C ALA A 785 -23.03 -18.05 -3.32
N MET A 786 -23.49 -17.42 -2.24
CA MET A 786 -24.75 -17.75 -1.59
C MET A 786 -25.94 -17.55 -2.54
N GLU A 787 -25.98 -16.44 -3.28
CA GLU A 787 -27.03 -16.19 -4.26
C GLU A 787 -27.03 -17.28 -5.35
N LEU A 788 -25.87 -17.64 -5.90
CA LEU A 788 -25.76 -18.73 -6.89
C LEU A 788 -26.15 -20.10 -6.32
N TYR A 789 -25.78 -20.39 -5.06
CA TYR A 789 -26.12 -21.63 -4.38
C TYR A 789 -27.63 -21.74 -4.12
N LEU A 790 -28.25 -20.68 -3.62
CA LEU A 790 -29.71 -20.62 -3.38
C LEU A 790 -30.51 -20.73 -4.68
N MET A 791 -29.98 -20.23 -5.80
CA MET A 791 -30.53 -20.38 -7.15
C MET A 791 -30.21 -21.75 -7.80
N ARG A 792 -29.54 -22.67 -7.07
CA ARG A 792 -29.08 -23.98 -7.57
C ARG A 792 -28.17 -23.90 -8.80
N SER A 793 -27.56 -22.74 -9.04
CA SER A 793 -26.61 -22.49 -10.12
C SER A 793 -25.17 -22.84 -9.71
N LEU A 794 -24.88 -22.84 -8.40
CA LEU A 794 -23.63 -23.32 -7.82
C LEU A 794 -23.90 -24.60 -7.03
N LYS A 795 -23.15 -25.66 -7.32
CA LYS A 795 -23.18 -26.91 -6.55
C LYS A 795 -22.00 -26.93 -5.58
N ILE A 796 -22.27 -27.26 -4.32
CA ILE A 796 -21.26 -27.47 -3.29
C ILE A 796 -21.44 -28.89 -2.78
N LYS A 797 -20.35 -29.67 -2.71
CA LYS A 797 -20.38 -31.12 -2.52
C LYS A 797 -21.36 -31.53 -1.41
N ALA A 798 -22.28 -32.45 -1.74
CA ALA A 798 -23.22 -33.11 -0.83
C ALA A 798 -24.23 -32.22 -0.07
N MET A 799 -24.40 -30.95 -0.46
CA MET A 799 -25.38 -30.05 0.17
C MET A 799 -26.33 -29.45 -0.85
N GLU A 800 -27.63 -29.61 -0.64
CA GLU A 800 -28.68 -28.94 -1.41
C GLU A 800 -29.32 -27.81 -0.57
N PRO A 801 -29.65 -26.66 -1.18
CA PRO A 801 -30.29 -25.57 -0.45
C PRO A 801 -31.66 -26.01 0.05
N LEU A 802 -32.01 -25.63 1.29
CA LEU A 802 -33.37 -25.81 1.81
C LEU A 802 -34.44 -25.29 0.82
N PRO A 803 -35.62 -25.92 0.77
CA PRO A 803 -36.73 -25.48 -0.08
C PRO A 803 -37.08 -24.00 0.13
N GLU A 804 -37.54 -23.34 -0.94
CA GLU A 804 -37.89 -21.92 -0.90
C GLU A 804 -39.09 -21.63 0.00
N THR A 805 -40.03 -22.57 0.10
CA THR A 805 -41.20 -22.49 0.97
C THR A 805 -41.15 -23.56 2.06
N LEU A 806 -41.69 -23.21 3.25
CA LEU A 806 -41.95 -24.18 4.30
C LEU A 806 -43.00 -25.20 3.79
N ALA A 807 -42.82 -26.49 4.09
CA ALA A 807 -43.79 -27.53 3.73
C ALA A 807 -45.13 -27.28 4.45
N ALA A 808 -46.26 -27.52 3.77
CA ALA A 808 -47.60 -27.27 4.31
C ALA A 808 -47.95 -28.13 5.55
N ASP A 809 -47.22 -29.23 5.73
CA ASP A 809 -47.53 -30.29 6.71
C ASP A 809 -46.69 -30.17 8.00
N GLU A 810 -45.72 -29.26 8.06
CA GLU A 810 -44.95 -28.99 9.28
C GLU A 810 -45.72 -28.06 10.20
N THR A 811 -46.36 -28.60 11.25
CA THR A 811 -46.85 -27.80 12.37
C THR A 811 -45.66 -27.13 13.07
N PRO A 812 -45.55 -25.78 13.07
CA PRO A 812 -44.43 -25.11 13.71
C PRO A 812 -44.49 -25.32 15.23
N GLN A 813 -43.47 -25.95 15.81
CA GLN A 813 -43.32 -26.01 17.26
C GLN A 813 -42.71 -24.70 17.77
N VAL A 814 -43.31 -24.10 18.81
CA VAL A 814 -42.73 -22.93 19.48
C VAL A 814 -41.59 -23.42 20.36
N LEU A 815 -40.35 -23.17 19.93
CA LEU A 815 -39.17 -23.43 20.75
C LEU A 815 -39.04 -22.33 21.81
N VAL A 816 -38.77 -22.74 23.05
CA VAL A 816 -38.42 -21.83 24.16
C VAL A 816 -37.14 -21.08 23.78
N PRO A 817 -37.11 -19.74 23.81
CA PRO A 817 -35.92 -18.99 23.43
C PRO A 817 -34.79 -19.27 24.44
N LYS A 818 -33.59 -19.46 23.91
CA LYS A 818 -32.38 -19.47 24.75
C LYS A 818 -32.03 -18.01 25.04
N LEU A 819 -32.20 -17.62 26.29
CA LEU A 819 -31.94 -16.27 26.78
C LEU A 819 -30.45 -16.07 27.11
N ALA A 820 -29.99 -14.83 27.06
CA ALA A 820 -28.59 -14.43 27.25
C ALA A 820 -28.18 -14.38 28.72
N ILE A 821 -29.09 -14.00 29.61
CA ILE A 821 -28.87 -13.92 31.06
C ILE A 821 -29.98 -14.57 31.88
N GLY A 822 -31.24 -14.54 31.40
CA GLY A 822 -32.38 -15.14 32.07
C GLY A 822 -32.63 -16.61 31.71
N ILE A 823 -33.69 -17.17 32.28
CA ILE A 823 -34.33 -18.41 31.82
C ILE A 823 -35.83 -18.16 31.63
N VAL A 824 -36.44 -18.87 30.69
CA VAL A 824 -37.90 -18.85 30.55
C VAL A 824 -38.49 -19.95 31.41
N ASP A 825 -39.27 -19.57 32.41
CA ASP A 825 -40.07 -20.48 33.22
C ASP A 825 -41.55 -20.36 32.84
N GLY A 826 -42.08 -21.39 32.17
CA GLY A 826 -43.38 -21.37 31.52
C GLY A 826 -43.46 -20.32 30.39
N VAL A 827 -43.91 -19.11 30.74
CA VAL A 827 -44.02 -17.94 29.85
C VAL A 827 -43.34 -16.68 30.43
N ASN A 828 -42.67 -16.79 31.58
CA ASN A 828 -42.08 -15.67 32.30
C ASN A 828 -40.57 -15.65 32.15
N LEU A 829 -39.99 -14.46 32.05
CA LEU A 829 -38.55 -14.23 32.15
C LEU A 829 -38.16 -14.26 33.63
N VAL A 830 -37.26 -15.17 34.01
CA VAL A 830 -36.73 -15.26 35.37
C VAL A 830 -35.22 -15.04 35.32
N LEU A 831 -34.72 -14.12 36.15
CA LEU A 831 -33.29 -13.82 36.24
C LEU A 831 -32.62 -14.71 37.31
N PRO A 832 -31.35 -15.14 37.10
CA PRO A 832 -30.62 -15.92 38.08
C PRO A 832 -30.47 -15.16 39.42
N PRO A 833 -30.68 -15.83 40.58
CA PRO A 833 -30.59 -15.19 41.89
C PRO A 833 -29.24 -14.51 42.16
N ASP A 834 -28.15 -15.14 41.70
CA ASP A 834 -26.79 -14.63 41.89
C ASP A 834 -26.53 -13.33 41.12
N LEU A 835 -27.14 -13.20 39.93
CA LEU A 835 -27.05 -12.00 39.10
C LEU A 835 -27.85 -10.85 39.73
N VAL A 836 -29.06 -11.15 40.21
CA VAL A 836 -29.91 -10.19 40.93
C VAL A 836 -29.20 -9.70 42.19
N GLY A 837 -28.58 -10.61 42.95
CA GLY A 837 -27.81 -10.28 44.14
C GLY A 837 -26.58 -9.40 43.86
N LYS A 838 -25.82 -9.69 42.81
CA LYS A 838 -24.63 -8.90 42.41
C LYS A 838 -24.99 -7.43 42.15
N TRP A 839 -26.03 -7.17 41.34
CA TRP A 839 -26.34 -5.81 40.90
C TRP A 839 -27.21 -5.03 41.88
N ALA A 840 -28.02 -5.71 42.72
CA ALA A 840 -28.72 -5.08 43.84
C ALA A 840 -27.77 -4.51 44.91
N ALA A 841 -26.54 -5.02 45.01
CA ALA A 841 -25.50 -4.53 45.92
C ALA A 841 -24.43 -3.65 45.24
N SER A 842 -24.60 -3.31 43.96
CA SER A 842 -23.60 -2.59 43.15
C SER A 842 -23.74 -1.06 43.22
N SER A 843 -22.78 -0.36 42.61
CA SER A 843 -22.82 1.09 42.36
C SER A 843 -24.00 1.52 41.46
N PHE A 844 -24.57 0.60 40.68
CA PHE A 844 -25.70 0.81 39.76
C PHE A 844 -27.05 0.31 40.30
N LYS A 845 -27.16 0.05 41.61
CA LYS A 845 -28.36 -0.55 42.24
C LYS A 845 -29.68 0.17 41.90
N ASP A 846 -29.66 1.50 41.79
CA ASP A 846 -30.86 2.30 41.53
C ASP A 846 -31.30 2.17 40.06
N GLU A 847 -30.34 2.14 39.13
CA GLU A 847 -30.57 1.87 37.71
C GLU A 847 -31.00 0.41 37.49
N TRP A 848 -30.45 -0.52 38.26
CA TRP A 848 -30.86 -1.93 38.26
C TRP A 848 -32.29 -2.11 38.77
N ALA A 849 -32.67 -1.43 39.85
CA ALA A 849 -34.04 -1.45 40.36
C ALA A 849 -35.03 -0.91 39.33
N GLN A 850 -34.70 0.20 38.67
CA GLN A 850 -35.51 0.74 37.57
C GLN A 850 -35.62 -0.26 36.41
N MET A 851 -34.53 -0.95 36.06
CA MET A 851 -34.54 -1.96 35.01
C MET A 851 -35.40 -3.19 35.35
N GLN A 852 -35.44 -3.60 36.62
CA GLN A 852 -36.32 -4.67 37.08
C GLN A 852 -37.79 -4.22 37.05
N GLU A 853 -38.07 -2.98 37.42
CA GLU A 853 -39.42 -2.39 37.32
C GLU A 853 -39.86 -2.25 35.84
N ASP A 854 -38.97 -1.80 34.96
CA ASP A 854 -39.21 -1.74 33.52
C ASP A 854 -39.46 -3.14 32.93
N MET A 855 -38.70 -4.15 33.39
CA MET A 855 -38.90 -5.55 33.00
C MET A 855 -40.28 -6.05 33.44
N GLU A 856 -40.69 -5.81 34.69
CA GLU A 856 -41.99 -6.24 35.22
C GLU A 856 -43.16 -5.50 34.55
N SER A 857 -42.97 -4.22 34.22
CA SER A 857 -43.93 -3.40 33.47
C SER A 857 -44.11 -3.91 32.03
N GLN A 858 -43.01 -4.23 31.35
CA GLN A 858 -43.01 -4.71 29.97
C GLN A 858 -43.35 -6.21 29.84
N LEU A 859 -43.11 -6.99 30.88
CA LEU A 859 -43.36 -8.43 30.97
C LEU A 859 -44.00 -8.80 32.33
N PRO A 860 -45.27 -8.41 32.57
CA PRO A 860 -45.93 -8.75 33.82
C PRO A 860 -46.00 -10.28 34.00
N PRO A 861 -45.80 -10.80 35.23
CA PRO A 861 -45.85 -12.23 35.52
C PRO A 861 -47.22 -12.82 35.17
N ARG A 862 -47.25 -13.97 34.49
CA ARG A 862 -48.49 -14.68 34.15
C ARG A 862 -48.46 -16.11 34.68
N HIS A 863 -49.58 -16.54 35.26
CA HIS A 863 -49.70 -17.86 35.89
C HIS A 863 -50.44 -18.92 35.05
N ASP A 864 -51.15 -18.54 33.98
CA ASP A 864 -51.90 -19.52 33.16
C ASP A 864 -51.97 -19.13 31.67
N LEU A 865 -51.93 -20.12 30.78
CA LEU A 865 -51.97 -19.97 29.32
C LEU A 865 -53.39 -19.75 28.77
N SER A 866 -54.42 -20.04 29.59
CA SER A 866 -55.83 -20.17 29.17
C SER A 866 -56.66 -18.87 29.28
N SER A 867 -56.17 -17.83 29.94
CA SER A 867 -56.94 -16.60 30.21
C SER A 867 -56.69 -15.47 29.20
N MET A 868 -56.53 -15.80 27.91
CA MET A 868 -56.17 -14.81 26.87
C MET A 868 -57.40 -14.37 26.05
N PRO A 869 -57.69 -13.06 25.94
CA PRO A 869 -58.58 -12.54 24.91
C PRO A 869 -57.94 -12.77 23.53
N LYS A 870 -58.67 -13.37 22.59
CA LYS A 870 -58.21 -13.54 21.21
C LYS A 870 -58.03 -12.16 20.57
N ALA A 871 -56.77 -11.73 20.37
CA ALA A 871 -56.48 -10.53 19.59
C ALA A 871 -56.93 -10.75 18.14
N LYS A 872 -58.06 -10.15 17.76
CA LYS A 872 -58.45 -10.03 16.35
C LYS A 872 -57.41 -9.15 15.68
N ARG A 873 -56.61 -9.72 14.78
CA ARG A 873 -55.93 -8.93 13.74
C ARG A 873 -57.01 -8.20 12.95
N GLN A 874 -57.10 -6.89 13.15
CA GLN A 874 -57.88 -6.03 12.28
C GLN A 874 -57.12 -5.99 10.96
N ARG A 875 -57.69 -6.62 9.93
CA ARG A 875 -57.19 -6.54 8.57
C ARG A 875 -57.41 -5.09 8.12
N VAL A 876 -56.35 -4.29 8.13
CA VAL A 876 -56.36 -2.97 7.49
C VAL A 876 -56.11 -3.22 6.00
N ASP A 877 -57.18 -3.55 5.29
CA ASP A 877 -57.21 -3.27 3.86
C ASP A 877 -57.26 -1.75 3.70
N SER A 878 -56.43 -1.24 2.78
CA SER A 878 -56.16 0.16 2.45
C SER A 878 -55.13 0.88 3.34
N ALA A 879 -54.06 1.33 2.67
CA ALA A 879 -53.04 2.21 3.24
C ALA A 879 -53.70 3.45 3.88
N PRO A 880 -53.20 3.92 5.04
CA PRO A 880 -53.71 5.15 5.63
C PRO A 880 -53.46 6.31 4.64
N GLN A 881 -54.53 6.82 4.04
CA GLN A 881 -54.50 8.16 3.45
C GLN A 881 -54.38 9.12 4.63
N ALA A 882 -53.23 9.78 4.76
CA ALA A 882 -53.11 10.91 5.67
C ALA A 882 -54.23 11.91 5.34
N GLU A 883 -55.13 12.17 6.30
CA GLU A 883 -56.16 13.21 6.19
C GLU A 883 -55.47 14.58 6.11
N GLY A 884 -55.07 14.98 4.91
CA GLY A 884 -54.67 16.35 4.62
C GLY A 884 -55.90 17.25 4.51
N GLN A 885 -55.73 18.54 4.82
CA GLN A 885 -56.74 19.54 4.46
C GLN A 885 -57.04 19.46 2.96
N PRO A 886 -58.30 19.64 2.52
CA PRO A 886 -58.65 19.56 1.12
C PRO A 886 -57.84 20.58 0.32
N VAL A 887 -57.09 20.09 -0.66
CA VAL A 887 -56.28 20.91 -1.58
C VAL A 887 -57.20 21.92 -2.26
N THR A 888 -56.93 23.21 -2.04
CA THR A 888 -57.83 24.28 -2.52
C THR A 888 -57.68 24.47 -4.03
N VAL A 889 -58.78 24.31 -4.75
CA VAL A 889 -58.86 24.52 -6.20
C VAL A 889 -59.35 25.94 -6.48
N LYS A 890 -58.65 26.68 -7.34
CA LYS A 890 -58.93 28.09 -7.68
C LYS A 890 -59.23 28.22 -9.18
N ALA A 891 -60.06 29.20 -9.56
CA ALA A 891 -60.37 29.47 -10.97
C ALA A 891 -59.20 30.18 -11.68
N ILE A 892 -58.91 29.81 -12.93
CA ILE A 892 -57.81 30.38 -13.75
C ILE A 892 -57.95 31.90 -13.93
N SER A 893 -59.17 32.45 -13.83
CA SER A 893 -59.42 33.90 -13.86
C SER A 893 -58.65 34.69 -12.79
N GLY A 894 -58.19 34.04 -11.72
CA GLY A 894 -57.32 34.64 -10.71
C GLY A 894 -55.83 34.71 -11.07
N LEU A 895 -55.42 34.18 -12.24
CA LEU A 895 -54.04 34.20 -12.70
C LEU A 895 -53.83 35.25 -13.79
N ASP A 896 -52.77 36.06 -13.63
CA ASP A 896 -52.36 37.04 -14.64
C ASP A 896 -51.44 36.39 -15.67
N ALA A 897 -52.01 35.92 -16.78
CA ALA A 897 -51.28 35.25 -17.86
C ALA A 897 -50.09 36.08 -18.42
N THR A 898 -50.08 37.40 -18.25
CA THR A 898 -48.97 38.26 -18.72
C THR A 898 -47.71 38.15 -17.86
N LYS A 899 -47.85 37.65 -16.62
CA LYS A 899 -46.74 37.47 -15.67
C LYS A 899 -46.17 36.05 -15.65
N MET A 900 -46.70 35.14 -16.47
CA MET A 900 -46.25 33.74 -16.50
C MET A 900 -44.78 33.64 -16.97
N MET A 901 -43.95 32.97 -16.18
CA MET A 901 -42.51 32.80 -16.45
C MET A 901 -42.18 31.48 -17.16
N VAL A 902 -42.84 30.39 -16.76
CA VAL A 902 -42.60 29.05 -17.33
C VAL A 902 -43.94 28.35 -17.58
N GLN A 903 -44.03 27.62 -18.69
CA GLN A 903 -45.14 26.70 -18.97
C GLN A 903 -44.60 25.33 -19.38
N ALA A 904 -45.11 24.27 -18.76
CA ALA A 904 -44.73 22.88 -19.09
C ALA A 904 -45.94 21.96 -19.05
N SER A 905 -46.18 21.21 -20.13
CA SER A 905 -47.27 20.24 -20.20
C SER A 905 -46.96 19.01 -19.33
N GLY A 906 -47.93 18.55 -18.54
CA GLY A 906 -47.79 17.36 -17.70
C GLY A 906 -47.57 16.08 -18.50
N VAL A 907 -46.91 15.11 -17.87
CA VAL A 907 -46.57 13.80 -18.44
C VAL A 907 -47.14 12.66 -17.61
N GLY A 908 -47.26 11.47 -18.20
CA GLY A 908 -47.78 10.29 -17.49
C GLY A 908 -49.21 10.50 -16.99
N LYS A 909 -49.43 10.30 -15.68
CA LYS A 909 -50.74 10.52 -15.03
C LYS A 909 -51.21 11.98 -15.01
N LEU A 910 -50.34 12.93 -15.35
CA LEU A 910 -50.66 14.35 -15.45
C LEU A 910 -50.87 14.82 -16.90
N LYS A 911 -50.92 13.89 -17.86
CA LYS A 911 -51.11 14.21 -19.28
C LYS A 911 -52.43 14.95 -19.47
N GLY A 912 -52.36 16.13 -20.08
CA GLY A 912 -53.52 17.02 -20.28
C GLY A 912 -53.52 18.23 -19.33
N LEU A 913 -52.82 18.14 -18.19
CA LEU A 913 -52.61 19.27 -17.28
C LEU A 913 -51.38 20.09 -17.69
N THR A 914 -51.29 21.32 -17.19
CA THR A 914 -50.16 22.21 -17.46
C THR A 914 -49.63 22.81 -16.17
N PHE A 915 -48.32 22.75 -15.97
CA PHE A 915 -47.62 23.50 -14.94
C PHE A 915 -47.35 24.92 -15.43
N GLN A 916 -47.63 25.92 -14.58
CA GLN A 916 -47.25 27.31 -14.80
C GLN A 916 -46.52 27.87 -13.58
N LEU A 917 -45.40 28.55 -13.82
CA LEU A 917 -44.63 29.26 -12.79
C LEU A 917 -44.79 30.77 -12.98
N TYR A 918 -45.03 31.47 -11.89
CA TYR A 918 -45.18 32.93 -11.80
C TYR A 918 -44.12 33.55 -10.89
N PRO A 919 -43.95 34.89 -10.87
CA PRO A 919 -43.09 35.59 -9.93
C PRO A 919 -43.40 35.22 -8.47
N SER A 920 -42.43 35.44 -7.59
CA SER A 920 -42.51 35.05 -6.17
C SER A 920 -42.69 33.53 -5.96
N ASN A 921 -42.15 32.71 -6.87
CA ASN A 921 -42.15 31.24 -6.79
C ASN A 921 -43.55 30.59 -6.73
N VAL A 922 -44.56 31.23 -7.32
CA VAL A 922 -45.92 30.69 -7.37
C VAL A 922 -46.02 29.66 -8.48
N LEU A 923 -46.02 28.37 -8.13
CA LEU A 923 -46.16 27.25 -9.06
C LEU A 923 -47.59 26.69 -8.98
N VAL A 924 -48.25 26.59 -10.13
CA VAL A 924 -49.61 26.07 -10.24
C VAL A 924 -49.68 24.90 -11.22
N LEU A 925 -50.58 23.96 -10.94
CA LEU A 925 -50.98 22.89 -11.84
C LEU A 925 -52.42 23.16 -12.29
N LEU A 926 -52.60 23.54 -13.55
CA LEU A 926 -53.88 23.93 -14.12
C LEU A 926 -54.45 22.87 -15.06
N ASN A 927 -55.78 22.84 -15.15
CA ASN A 927 -56.52 22.01 -16.09
C ASN A 927 -57.07 22.84 -17.26
N PRO A 928 -56.38 22.84 -18.42
CA PRO A 928 -56.85 23.52 -19.63
C PRO A 928 -57.84 22.67 -20.45
N THR A 929 -58.23 21.49 -19.95
CA THR A 929 -59.11 20.57 -20.69
C THR A 929 -60.58 20.83 -20.36
N ALA A 930 -61.48 20.37 -21.25
CA ALA A 930 -62.93 20.53 -21.07
C ALA A 930 -63.56 19.52 -20.09
N SER A 931 -62.76 18.71 -19.39
CA SER A 931 -63.22 17.68 -18.46
C SER A 931 -62.45 17.72 -17.14
N ASP A 932 -63.08 17.27 -16.06
CA ASP A 932 -62.44 17.08 -14.76
C ASP A 932 -61.25 16.11 -14.87
N VAL A 933 -60.13 16.46 -14.24
CA VAL A 933 -58.93 15.60 -14.20
C VAL A 933 -58.58 15.29 -12.75
N ALA A 934 -58.60 14.01 -12.40
CA ALA A 934 -58.16 13.52 -11.09
C ALA A 934 -56.64 13.40 -11.04
N VAL A 935 -56.02 14.09 -10.08
CA VAL A 935 -54.58 14.08 -9.83
C VAL A 935 -54.29 13.31 -8.54
N THR A 936 -53.40 12.33 -8.65
CA THR A 936 -52.90 11.56 -7.52
C THR A 936 -51.41 11.29 -7.68
N GLY A 937 -50.67 11.44 -6.58
CA GLY A 937 -49.30 10.96 -6.47
C GLY A 937 -48.22 11.92 -6.97
N HIS A 938 -47.23 11.39 -7.70
CA HIS A 938 -46.05 12.14 -8.16
C HIS A 938 -46.43 13.34 -9.03
N LEU A 939 -45.91 14.52 -8.65
CA LEU A 939 -46.08 15.76 -9.40
C LEU A 939 -44.82 16.09 -10.21
N THR A 940 -43.69 16.24 -9.54
CA THR A 940 -42.40 16.61 -10.14
C THR A 940 -41.23 16.25 -9.21
N SER A 941 -39.98 16.41 -9.64
CA SER A 941 -38.79 16.01 -8.86
C SER A 941 -37.64 17.01 -8.97
N TRP A 942 -36.68 16.95 -8.03
CA TRP A 942 -35.40 17.62 -8.19
C TRP A 942 -34.40 16.65 -8.84
N HIS A 943 -33.94 16.95 -10.05
CA HIS A 943 -33.13 16.02 -10.83
C HIS A 943 -31.62 16.15 -10.61
N LYS A 944 -31.12 17.38 -10.44
CA LYS A 944 -29.69 17.67 -10.21
C LYS A 944 -29.47 18.29 -8.84
N GLY A 945 -28.50 17.77 -8.09
CA GLY A 945 -28.10 18.29 -6.79
C GLY A 945 -27.04 17.41 -6.13
N ARG A 946 -26.52 17.86 -4.99
CA ARG A 946 -25.40 17.21 -4.30
C ARG A 946 -25.75 16.95 -2.85
N TRP A 947 -25.45 15.74 -2.39
CA TRP A 947 -25.49 15.43 -0.97
C TRP A 947 -24.36 16.15 -0.24
N TRP A 948 -24.64 16.67 0.95
CA TRP A 948 -23.67 17.40 1.75
C TRP A 948 -24.05 17.37 3.24
N THR A 949 -23.09 17.74 4.09
CA THR A 949 -23.23 17.96 5.53
C THR A 949 -22.37 19.16 5.91
N PRO A 950 -22.76 19.99 6.89
CA PRO A 950 -21.92 21.06 7.42
C PRO A 950 -20.58 20.55 7.92
N LYS A 951 -19.48 21.23 7.59
CA LYS A 951 -18.11 20.82 7.99
C LYS A 951 -17.47 21.73 9.03
N GLU A 952 -17.90 22.99 9.11
CA GLU A 952 -17.33 24.01 10.00
C GLU A 952 -18.36 24.52 11.01
N ALA A 953 -17.91 24.89 12.20
CA ALA A 953 -18.78 25.48 13.23
C ALA A 953 -19.28 26.86 12.74
N GLY A 954 -20.56 26.93 12.36
CA GLY A 954 -21.21 28.13 11.82
C GLY A 954 -21.81 27.95 10.42
N GLU A 955 -21.46 26.86 9.73
CA GLU A 955 -22.14 26.44 8.50
C GLU A 955 -23.42 25.67 8.89
N GLY A 956 -24.58 26.07 8.38
CA GLY A 956 -25.88 25.45 8.68
C GLY A 956 -26.67 25.13 7.41
N PHE A 957 -27.70 24.29 7.52
CA PHE A 957 -28.58 24.01 6.38
C PHE A 957 -29.35 25.27 5.96
N ASP A 958 -29.37 25.56 4.66
CA ASP A 958 -30.17 26.63 4.06
C ASP A 958 -31.55 26.06 3.68
N PRO A 959 -32.64 26.44 4.35
CA PRO A 959 -33.99 25.93 4.06
C PRO A 959 -34.44 26.16 2.62
N ALA A 960 -33.90 27.16 1.93
CA ALA A 960 -34.26 27.46 0.55
C ALA A 960 -33.56 26.53 -0.47
N LEU A 961 -32.50 25.85 -0.08
CA LEU A 961 -31.64 25.04 -0.97
C LEU A 961 -31.54 23.56 -0.56
N ASP A 962 -31.67 23.28 0.73
CA ASP A 962 -31.28 22.01 1.33
C ASP A 962 -32.49 21.21 1.82
N LEU A 963 -32.62 19.99 1.29
CA LEU A 963 -33.65 19.03 1.70
C LEU A 963 -33.00 17.97 2.58
N VAL A 964 -33.37 17.95 3.87
CA VAL A 964 -32.79 17.03 4.86
C VAL A 964 -33.36 15.62 4.70
N TRP A 965 -32.48 14.62 4.59
CA TRP A 965 -32.86 13.21 4.64
C TRP A 965 -33.29 12.85 6.06
N LYS A 966 -34.60 12.87 6.29
CA LYS A 966 -35.20 12.68 7.59
C LYS A 966 -36.50 11.88 7.48
N PHE A 967 -36.66 10.94 8.39
CA PHE A 967 -37.93 10.30 8.71
C PHE A 967 -38.32 10.62 10.15
N THR A 968 -39.62 10.78 10.37
CA THR A 968 -40.26 11.13 11.65
C THR A 968 -41.11 9.99 12.20
N SER A 969 -41.58 9.07 11.36
CA SER A 969 -42.41 7.94 11.77
C SER A 969 -42.19 6.72 10.87
N SER A 970 -42.44 5.52 11.40
CA SER A 970 -42.50 4.26 10.63
C SER A 970 -43.57 4.28 9.53
N SER A 971 -44.56 5.15 9.64
CA SER A 971 -45.61 5.37 8.63
C SER A 971 -45.19 6.29 7.49
N ASP A 972 -44.01 6.93 7.58
CA ASP A 972 -43.53 7.80 6.52
C ASP A 972 -43.34 7.01 5.22
N ILE A 973 -43.69 7.65 4.11
CA ILE A 973 -43.71 7.00 2.80
C ILE A 973 -42.38 7.25 2.09
N LEU A 974 -41.86 6.24 1.41
CA LEU A 974 -40.74 6.36 0.49
C LEU A 974 -41.01 5.63 -0.81
N ILE A 975 -40.25 5.97 -1.86
CA ILE A 975 -40.29 5.26 -3.13
C ILE A 975 -39.09 4.32 -3.21
N LEU A 976 -39.32 3.01 -3.17
CA LEU A 976 -38.30 1.97 -3.30
C LEU A 976 -38.62 1.13 -4.54
N ASP A 977 -37.66 0.99 -5.47
CA ASP A 977 -37.84 0.26 -6.73
C ASP A 977 -39.09 0.69 -7.54
N GLY A 978 -39.40 1.98 -7.48
CA GLY A 978 -40.57 2.57 -8.17
C GLY A 978 -41.92 2.33 -7.47
N MET A 979 -41.93 1.63 -6.33
CA MET A 979 -43.12 1.38 -5.52
C MET A 979 -43.17 2.33 -4.32
N SER A 980 -44.38 2.82 -4.00
CA SER A 980 -44.63 3.61 -2.80
C SER A 980 -44.88 2.68 -1.63
N LEU A 981 -43.97 2.69 -0.66
CA LEU A 981 -44.03 1.85 0.54
C LEU A 981 -43.95 2.73 1.79
N THR A 982 -44.60 2.30 2.87
CA THR A 982 -44.28 2.85 4.20
C THR A 982 -42.87 2.38 4.60
N LEU A 983 -42.20 3.18 5.42
CA LEU A 983 -40.89 2.81 5.95
C LEU A 983 -40.95 1.48 6.73
N HIS A 984 -42.01 1.26 7.50
CA HIS A 984 -42.28 -0.02 8.14
C HIS A 984 -42.28 -1.19 7.14
N GLN A 985 -43.06 -1.09 6.07
CA GLN A 985 -43.13 -2.14 5.03
C GLN A 985 -41.77 -2.37 4.35
N ALA A 986 -41.05 -1.30 3.99
CA ALA A 986 -39.75 -1.40 3.35
C ALA A 986 -38.73 -2.13 4.24
N LEU A 987 -38.71 -1.81 5.54
CA LEU A 987 -37.82 -2.49 6.50
C LEU A 987 -38.27 -3.93 6.77
N GLU A 988 -39.57 -4.21 6.89
CA GLU A 988 -40.10 -5.57 7.08
C GLU A 988 -39.80 -6.48 5.87
N ASP A 989 -39.95 -5.96 4.65
CA ASP A 989 -39.62 -6.72 3.44
C ASP A 989 -38.11 -7.00 3.34
N MET A 990 -37.28 -6.06 3.81
CA MET A 990 -35.85 -6.32 3.96
C MET A 990 -35.54 -7.28 5.10
N LYS A 991 -36.25 -7.25 6.24
CA LYS A 991 -36.07 -8.25 7.32
C LYS A 991 -36.39 -9.67 6.84
N LYS A 992 -37.39 -9.84 5.97
CA LYS A 992 -37.71 -11.14 5.35
C LYS A 992 -36.58 -11.64 4.46
N THR A 993 -35.83 -10.75 3.83
CA THR A 993 -34.81 -11.10 2.84
C THR A 993 -33.39 -11.00 3.38
N LYS A 994 -32.95 -9.92 4.00
CA LYS A 994 -31.59 -9.76 4.53
C LYS A 994 -31.64 -9.02 5.89
N PRO A 995 -32.06 -9.68 7.01
CA PRO A 995 -32.30 -9.04 8.29
C PRO A 995 -31.08 -8.32 8.87
N GLU A 996 -29.88 -8.82 8.63
CA GLU A 996 -28.60 -8.22 9.01
C GLU A 996 -28.29 -6.90 8.28
N LYS A 997 -28.97 -6.62 7.16
CA LYS A 997 -28.80 -5.39 6.36
C LYS A 997 -29.89 -4.36 6.64
N VAL A 998 -30.79 -4.63 7.59
CA VAL A 998 -31.91 -3.75 7.94
C VAL A 998 -31.40 -2.62 8.82
N LEU A 999 -30.82 -1.62 8.16
CA LEU A 999 -30.39 -0.38 8.77
C LEU A 999 -31.07 0.77 8.03
N LEU A 1000 -31.55 1.77 8.77
CA LEU A 1000 -31.95 3.04 8.19
C LEU A 1000 -30.78 4.00 8.31
N ARG A 1001 -30.24 4.44 7.18
CA ARG A 1001 -29.02 5.24 7.19
C ARG A 1001 -29.25 6.58 7.90
N TYR A 1002 -28.31 6.96 8.75
CA TYR A 1002 -28.33 8.19 9.57
C TYR A 1002 -29.41 8.27 10.66
N HIS A 1003 -30.15 7.19 10.90
CA HIS A 1003 -31.19 7.14 11.91
C HIS A 1003 -30.93 5.98 12.89
N ILE A 1004 -31.49 6.09 14.08
CA ILE A 1004 -31.58 5.04 15.10
C ILE A 1004 -33.04 4.64 15.18
N LEU A 1005 -33.30 3.34 15.09
CA LEU A 1005 -34.63 2.76 15.24
C LEU A 1005 -34.76 2.23 16.67
N LYS A 1006 -35.84 2.58 17.37
CA LYS A 1006 -36.16 2.07 18.70
C LYS A 1006 -37.46 1.30 18.63
N ASP A 1007 -37.47 0.04 19.06
CA ASP A 1007 -38.68 -0.78 19.00
C ASP A 1007 -39.84 -0.14 19.77
N ASN A 1008 -41.01 -0.04 19.13
CA ASN A 1008 -42.24 0.49 19.70
C ASN A 1008 -43.40 -0.49 19.40
N PRO A 1009 -43.56 -1.56 20.19
CA PRO A 1009 -44.57 -2.60 19.96
C PRO A 1009 -46.02 -2.11 20.13
N GLN A 1010 -46.23 -0.91 20.69
CA GLN A 1010 -47.53 -0.26 20.80
C GLN A 1010 -47.80 0.73 19.65
N GLY A 1011 -46.90 0.80 18.67
CA GLY A 1011 -47.02 1.67 17.50
C GLY A 1011 -48.20 1.32 16.60
N CYS A 1012 -48.48 2.20 15.65
CA CYS A 1012 -49.59 2.12 14.70
C CYS A 1012 -49.62 0.82 13.86
N HIS A 1013 -48.49 0.14 13.68
CA HIS A 1013 -48.38 -1.14 12.96
C HIS A 1013 -48.32 -2.37 13.89
N GLY A 1014 -48.38 -2.18 15.21
CA GLY A 1014 -48.38 -3.24 16.22
C GLY A 1014 -47.00 -3.89 16.46
N PRO A 1015 -46.94 -5.18 16.84
CA PRO A 1015 -45.68 -5.86 17.11
C PRO A 1015 -44.74 -5.86 15.89
N GLY A 1016 -43.60 -5.16 16.00
CA GLY A 1016 -42.65 -4.93 14.91
C GLY A 1016 -42.54 -3.47 14.45
N ASP A 1017 -43.36 -2.57 15.02
CA ASP A 1017 -43.28 -1.12 14.81
C ASP A 1017 -42.14 -0.46 15.63
N PHE A 1018 -41.74 0.76 15.26
CA PHE A 1018 -40.55 1.44 15.80
C PHE A 1018 -40.65 2.97 15.75
N ASP A 1019 -40.03 3.62 16.74
CA ASP A 1019 -39.75 5.05 16.77
C ASP A 1019 -38.41 5.36 16.08
N ILE A 1020 -38.30 6.57 15.53
CA ILE A 1020 -37.15 6.99 14.71
C ILE A 1020 -36.48 8.20 15.35
N GLU A 1021 -35.17 8.09 15.57
CA GLU A 1021 -34.31 9.18 16.03
C GLU A 1021 -33.23 9.50 14.98
N LEU A 1022 -33.04 10.77 14.63
CA LEU A 1022 -32.03 11.18 13.65
C LEU A 1022 -30.65 11.26 14.33
N LYS A 1023 -29.68 10.48 13.83
CA LYS A 1023 -28.31 10.41 14.38
C LYS A 1023 -27.38 11.46 13.76
N HIS A 1024 -27.49 11.66 12.45
CA HIS A 1024 -26.67 12.62 11.70
C HIS A 1024 -27.55 13.35 10.69
N GLU A 1025 -27.48 14.67 10.67
CA GLU A 1025 -28.19 15.46 9.67
C GLU A 1025 -27.42 15.47 8.35
N VAL A 1026 -28.07 15.00 7.28
CA VAL A 1026 -27.49 14.97 5.94
C VAL A 1026 -28.49 15.58 4.96
N GLY A 1027 -28.03 16.55 4.18
CA GLY A 1027 -28.86 17.33 3.26
C GLY A 1027 -28.59 17.01 1.81
N TRP A 1028 -29.63 17.08 0.99
CA TRP A 1028 -29.52 17.14 -0.46
C TRP A 1028 -29.66 18.59 -0.91
N ARG A 1029 -28.57 19.18 -1.40
CA ARG A 1029 -28.54 20.55 -1.92
C ARG A 1029 -28.97 20.55 -3.38
N ALA A 1030 -30.10 21.17 -3.66
CA ALA A 1030 -30.58 21.35 -5.02
C ALA A 1030 -29.62 22.23 -5.83
N GLU A 1031 -29.29 21.81 -7.05
CA GLU A 1031 -28.68 22.72 -8.01
C GLU A 1031 -29.79 23.64 -8.52
N ARG A 1032 -29.70 24.95 -8.27
CA ARG A 1032 -30.70 25.91 -8.75
C ARG A 1032 -30.71 25.89 -10.27
N ALA A 1033 -31.85 25.50 -10.84
CA ALA A 1033 -32.06 25.64 -12.27
C ALA A 1033 -32.40 27.11 -12.61
N THR A 1034 -31.78 27.66 -13.63
CA THR A 1034 -32.15 28.96 -14.21
C THR A 1034 -33.12 28.75 -15.38
N VAL A 1035 -34.02 29.71 -15.59
CA VAL A 1035 -34.89 29.71 -16.78
C VAL A 1035 -34.04 30.15 -17.98
N GLU A 1036 -33.42 29.19 -18.68
CA GLU A 1036 -32.69 29.46 -19.94
C GLU A 1036 -33.53 29.08 -21.16
N GLY A 1037 -33.68 30.02 -22.10
CA GLY A 1037 -34.33 29.81 -23.40
C GLY A 1037 -35.86 29.92 -23.41
N ASP A 1038 -36.44 29.58 -24.58
CA ASP A 1038 -37.87 29.71 -24.91
C ASP A 1038 -38.76 29.07 -23.83
N ALA A 1039 -39.54 29.88 -23.10
CA ALA A 1039 -40.30 29.53 -21.88
C ALA A 1039 -41.30 28.34 -22.01
N LYS A 1040 -41.42 27.77 -23.22
CA LYS A 1040 -42.34 26.70 -23.61
C LYS A 1040 -41.73 25.29 -23.65
N LYS A 1041 -40.42 25.11 -23.36
CA LYS A 1041 -39.72 23.81 -23.47
C LYS A 1041 -39.11 23.27 -22.15
N GLN A 1042 -39.72 23.54 -21.01
CA GLN A 1042 -39.25 23.01 -19.72
C GLN A 1042 -39.73 21.57 -19.47
N ASN A 1043 -38.88 20.72 -18.88
CA ASN A 1043 -39.22 19.33 -18.57
C ASN A 1043 -40.12 19.27 -17.31
N PRO A 1044 -41.39 18.86 -17.43
CA PRO A 1044 -42.34 18.81 -16.31
C PRO A 1044 -41.88 17.90 -15.16
N ALA A 1045 -41.08 16.88 -15.45
CA ALA A 1045 -40.59 15.94 -14.45
C ALA A 1045 -39.53 16.53 -13.49
N THR A 1046 -38.96 17.70 -13.82
CA THR A 1046 -37.82 18.29 -13.10
C THR A 1046 -38.05 19.73 -12.65
N LEU A 1047 -39.31 20.20 -12.66
CA LEU A 1047 -39.68 21.58 -12.34
C LEU A 1047 -39.39 21.95 -10.89
N ALA A 1048 -39.27 20.96 -9.99
CA ALA A 1048 -39.03 21.25 -8.58
C ALA A 1048 -37.73 22.05 -8.36
N ALA A 1049 -36.72 21.85 -9.23
CA ALA A 1049 -35.44 22.56 -9.18
C ALA A 1049 -35.51 24.07 -9.49
N LEU A 1050 -36.66 24.57 -9.97
CA LEU A 1050 -36.90 25.99 -10.24
C LEU A 1050 -37.48 26.75 -9.04
N VAL A 1051 -37.92 26.03 -8.01
CA VAL A 1051 -38.61 26.58 -6.83
C VAL A 1051 -37.76 26.33 -5.58
N PRO A 1052 -37.55 27.33 -4.70
CA PRO A 1052 -36.89 27.12 -3.41
C PRO A 1052 -37.54 26.00 -2.58
N ALA A 1053 -36.74 25.25 -1.83
CA ALA A 1053 -37.20 24.07 -1.10
C ALA A 1053 -38.22 24.41 0.01
N ASP A 1054 -38.12 25.60 0.60
CA ASP A 1054 -39.00 26.14 1.64
C ASP A 1054 -40.29 26.80 1.10
N ALA A 1055 -40.39 27.03 -0.21
CA ALA A 1055 -41.55 27.68 -0.82
C ALA A 1055 -42.73 26.72 -1.07
N TRP A 1056 -42.57 25.42 -0.85
CA TRP A 1056 -43.62 24.42 -1.14
C TRP A 1056 -44.72 24.39 -0.08
N ASP A 1057 -45.97 24.24 -0.51
CA ASP A 1057 -47.10 24.10 0.40
C ASP A 1057 -47.19 22.67 0.95
N LEU A 1058 -46.51 22.43 2.08
CA LEU A 1058 -46.48 21.14 2.77
C LEU A 1058 -47.84 20.69 3.32
N ASN A 1059 -48.90 21.52 3.25
CA ASN A 1059 -50.26 21.07 3.56
C ASN A 1059 -50.89 20.33 2.36
N ALA A 1060 -50.62 20.79 1.14
CA ALA A 1060 -51.13 20.20 -0.10
C ALA A 1060 -50.21 19.10 -0.67
N ILE A 1061 -48.91 19.20 -0.41
CA ILE A 1061 -47.89 18.28 -0.93
C ILE A 1061 -47.06 17.66 0.19
N GLN A 1062 -46.34 16.59 -0.12
CA GLN A 1062 -45.30 16.01 0.72
C GLN A 1062 -44.05 15.75 -0.11
N ILE A 1063 -42.89 15.88 0.50
CA ILE A 1063 -41.61 15.57 -0.13
C ILE A 1063 -41.29 14.12 0.20
N LEU A 1064 -41.32 13.27 -0.83
CA LEU A 1064 -40.96 11.86 -0.70
C LEU A 1064 -39.57 11.63 -1.25
N TRP A 1065 -38.89 10.63 -0.70
CA TRP A 1065 -37.59 10.23 -1.19
C TRP A 1065 -37.67 8.98 -2.06
N THR A 1066 -37.10 9.07 -3.26
CA THR A 1066 -36.64 7.86 -3.94
C THR A 1066 -35.49 7.28 -3.12
N SER A 1067 -35.48 5.97 -2.88
CA SER A 1067 -34.52 5.30 -2.00
C SER A 1067 -33.99 4.01 -2.62
N ARG A 1068 -32.85 3.52 -2.12
CA ARG A 1068 -32.27 2.22 -2.43
C ARG A 1068 -31.64 1.58 -1.21
N TRP A 1069 -31.45 0.26 -1.27
CA TRP A 1069 -30.63 -0.46 -0.31
C TRP A 1069 -29.15 -0.39 -0.68
N ALA A 1070 -28.33 0.19 0.21
CA ALA A 1070 -26.87 0.22 0.11
C ALA A 1070 -26.23 -0.68 1.19
N LYS A 1071 -24.90 -0.87 1.17
CA LYS A 1071 -24.21 -1.69 2.18
C LYS A 1071 -24.45 -1.18 3.61
N GLN A 1072 -24.63 0.14 3.73
CA GLN A 1072 -24.83 0.86 5.00
C GLN A 1072 -26.31 1.01 5.40
N GLY A 1073 -27.23 0.40 4.63
CA GLY A 1073 -28.68 0.46 4.89
C GLY A 1073 -29.48 1.23 3.84
N LEU A 1074 -30.77 1.43 4.15
CA LEU A 1074 -31.71 2.17 3.31
C LEU A 1074 -31.26 3.62 3.19
N THR A 1075 -31.01 4.04 1.96
CA THR A 1075 -30.35 5.30 1.63
C THR A 1075 -31.16 6.08 0.60
N GLY A 1076 -31.25 7.39 0.82
CA GLY A 1076 -31.90 8.32 -0.10
C GLY A 1076 -31.17 8.44 -1.42
N ILE A 1077 -31.95 8.48 -2.50
CA ILE A 1077 -31.50 8.80 -3.85
C ILE A 1077 -31.74 10.29 -4.07
N LYS A 1078 -33.00 10.69 -4.27
CA LYS A 1078 -33.38 12.06 -4.59
C LYS A 1078 -34.77 12.39 -4.03
N PRO A 1079 -35.04 13.66 -3.75
CA PRO A 1079 -36.34 14.10 -3.31
C PRO A 1079 -37.29 14.31 -4.51
N MET A 1080 -38.58 14.12 -4.26
CA MET A 1080 -39.65 14.36 -5.22
C MET A 1080 -40.88 14.94 -4.54
N VAL A 1081 -41.62 15.75 -5.28
CA VAL A 1081 -42.86 16.35 -4.84
C VAL A 1081 -44.02 15.41 -5.15
N TRP A 1082 -44.79 15.12 -4.10
CA TRP A 1082 -45.93 14.21 -4.15
C TRP A 1082 -47.17 14.89 -3.60
N LEU A 1083 -48.32 14.72 -4.24
CA LEU A 1083 -49.58 15.28 -3.75
C LEU A 1083 -50.06 14.51 -2.52
N LYS A 1084 -50.46 15.21 -1.45
CA LYS A 1084 -51.15 14.59 -0.31
C LYS A 1084 -52.59 14.28 -0.73
N GLY A 1085 -52.90 12.99 -0.86
CA GLY A 1085 -54.24 12.52 -1.26
C GLY A 1085 -54.53 12.63 -2.76
N SER A 1086 -55.82 12.78 -3.09
CA SER A 1086 -56.33 12.93 -4.47
C SER A 1086 -57.11 14.22 -4.62
N VAL A 1087 -56.86 14.98 -5.68
CA VAL A 1087 -57.63 16.18 -6.02
C VAL A 1087 -58.22 16.04 -7.42
N VAL A 1088 -59.47 16.47 -7.60
CA VAL A 1088 -60.08 16.58 -8.93
C VAL A 1088 -60.03 18.05 -9.32
N ILE A 1089 -59.36 18.36 -10.42
CA ILE A 1089 -59.24 19.74 -10.94
C ILE A 1089 -60.27 19.91 -12.05
N PRO A 1090 -61.32 20.74 -11.88
CA PRO A 1090 -62.30 21.01 -12.92
C PRO A 1090 -61.69 21.79 -14.10
N PRO A 1091 -62.38 21.85 -15.26
CA PRO A 1091 -62.01 22.73 -16.36
C PRO A 1091 -61.81 24.16 -15.90
N GLU A 1092 -60.83 24.85 -16.45
CA GLU A 1092 -60.54 26.27 -16.15
C GLU A 1092 -60.20 26.54 -14.67
N HIS A 1093 -59.71 25.53 -13.96
CA HIS A 1093 -59.23 25.65 -12.57
C HIS A 1093 -57.79 25.17 -12.42
N TYR A 1094 -57.17 25.56 -11.31
CA TYR A 1094 -55.81 25.18 -10.95
C TYR A 1094 -55.67 24.88 -9.46
N VAL A 1095 -54.61 24.13 -9.14
CA VAL A 1095 -54.11 23.91 -7.80
C VAL A 1095 -52.79 24.64 -7.65
N GLN A 1096 -52.65 25.44 -6.59
CA GLN A 1096 -51.38 26.05 -6.23
C GLN A 1096 -50.55 25.09 -5.39
N LEU A 1097 -49.29 24.87 -5.76
CA LEU A 1097 -48.40 23.89 -5.12
C LEU A 1097 -47.39 24.53 -4.16
N THR A 1098 -47.28 25.85 -4.16
CA THR A 1098 -46.35 26.64 -3.34
C THR A 1098 -47.10 27.63 -2.47
N VAL A 1099 -46.49 28.03 -1.35
CA VAL A 1099 -47.04 29.04 -0.44
C VAL A 1099 -46.92 30.41 -1.10
N SER A 1100 -47.99 31.21 -1.07
CA SER A 1100 -47.93 32.59 -1.54
C SER A 1100 -47.15 33.43 -0.53
N THR A 1101 -45.93 33.85 -0.88
CA THR A 1101 -45.26 34.95 -0.19
C THR A 1101 -45.82 36.24 -0.77
N GLU A 1102 -46.93 36.75 -0.22
CA GLU A 1102 -47.30 38.16 -0.42
C GLU A 1102 -46.28 39.08 0.26
#